data_AF-A0A6J1W616-F1
#
_entry.id   AF-A0A6J1W616-F1
#
_cell.length_a   1.000
_cell.length_b   1.000
_cell.length_c   1.000
_cell.angle_alpha   90.00
_cell.angle_beta   90.00
_cell.angle_gamma   90.00
#
_symmetry.space_group_name_H-M   'P 1'
#
loop_
_entity.id
_entity.type
_entity.pdbx_description
1 polymer ?
#
loop_
_entity_poly.entity_id
_entity_poly.type
_entity_poly.pdbx_seq_one_letter_code
_entity_poly.pdbx_strand_id
1 'polypeptide(L)'
;MGNSARKGKVVQQAPEEQRSSTTPFEATKNATQKAFQIHGKGKNVEAAINKKDWKLAIQTLIDENSVMIFSNTTCKLCAKVKDLFNSMGVSYFVLELDQIEHGQQLRNALFELTMEPSLPAVFARKQYVGGYDRTVKAHREGAFLKLLEGNWQTKQASYDYDLIVIGGGSGGLAASKEAAIFGKNVLVLDFVVPTPLGTTWGLGGTCVNVGCIPKKLMHQTALLGQAIKDAPAFGWQLGDKPIKHSWSSLTEAVQNHIGSLNWGYRVALREKKVTYENAYGEFIGPHTIKTTNNKGVEKIYTAERFLIATGERPRYLNIPGDKEYCITSDDLFSLPYCPGKTLVVGASYVALECAGFLAGLGLDVTVMVRSILLRGFDQDMANKIGEHMEEHGVKFIRKYVPTKIEQIKKGTPGLLKVTAQATENSEIIEGEYNTVMLAIGRDACTKKIGLQKVGVRINENTGKIPVNDKEQTNVPYIYAIGDVLEGKPELTPVAIQAGRLLVRRLYDGAFTKCDYINVPTTVFTPLEYGACGYSEEKAIERFGNNRIEVYHSYFWPLEWTVPSRDNNRCYAKIICNLADRNRVIGFHVLGPNAGEITQGFAAAIKCGIRKEQLDSTIGIHPVCAEIFTTLSVTKRSGGNVAQSGC
;
A
#
# COMPACT_ATOMS: atom_id res chain seq x y z
N MET A 1 17.52 -20.15 66.03
CA MET A 1 17.53 -21.34 66.91
C MET A 1 16.60 -22.36 66.27
N GLY A 2 17.12 -23.31 65.48
CA GLY A 2 17.29 -24.73 65.86
C GLY A 2 15.98 -25.49 65.57
N ASN A 3 15.88 -26.61 64.86
CA ASN A 3 16.80 -27.71 64.56
C ASN A 3 16.20 -28.53 63.38
N SER A 4 16.99 -28.92 62.35
CA SER A 4 17.52 -30.30 62.12
C SER A 4 16.47 -31.34 61.68
N ALA A 5 16.67 -32.27 60.74
CA ALA A 5 17.67 -32.61 59.73
C ALA A 5 17.20 -33.93 59.10
N ARG A 6 17.55 -34.25 57.85
CA ARG A 6 18.03 -35.60 57.48
C ARG A 6 18.69 -35.59 56.09
N LYS A 7 19.96 -35.96 56.11
CA LYS A 7 20.83 -36.24 54.97
C LYS A 7 20.65 -37.68 54.51
N GLY A 8 20.84 -37.93 53.23
CA GLY A 8 21.23 -39.22 52.67
C GLY A 8 22.14 -38.99 51.46
N LYS A 9 23.40 -39.44 51.54
CA LYS A 9 24.41 -39.42 50.47
C LYS A 9 25.28 -40.68 50.61
N VAL A 10 25.37 -41.50 49.57
CA VAL A 10 26.41 -42.52 49.26
C VAL A 10 26.33 -42.67 47.71
N VAL A 11 27.25 -42.20 46.86
CA VAL A 11 28.68 -42.50 46.57
C VAL A 11 28.89 -43.54 45.46
N GLN A 12 29.47 -43.04 44.35
CA GLN A 12 30.38 -43.61 43.33
C GLN A 12 30.02 -44.85 42.49
N GLN A 13 30.02 -44.66 41.17
CA GLN A 13 31.15 -45.04 40.28
C GLN A 13 31.02 -44.35 38.90
N ALA A 14 32.15 -43.83 38.40
CA ALA A 14 32.37 -43.39 37.02
C ALA A 14 32.89 -44.58 36.17
N PRO A 15 33.00 -44.50 34.83
CA PRO A 15 34.09 -43.73 34.21
C PRO A 15 33.75 -43.00 32.88
N GLU A 16 34.62 -42.03 32.59
CA GLU A 16 35.13 -41.65 31.25
C GLU A 16 34.13 -41.04 30.22
N GLU A 17 34.41 -39.93 29.53
CA GLU A 17 35.64 -39.14 29.38
C GLU A 17 35.33 -37.77 28.74
N GLN A 18 36.01 -36.74 29.26
CA GLN A 18 36.59 -35.55 28.58
C GLN A 18 35.67 -34.66 27.72
N ARG A 19 35.21 -33.46 28.13
CA ARG A 19 35.95 -32.17 28.35
C ARG A 19 37.06 -31.95 27.31
N SER A 20 37.15 -30.84 26.56
CA SER A 20 37.30 -29.47 27.07
C SER A 20 37.23 -28.48 25.88
N SER A 21 36.45 -27.40 25.94
CA SER A 21 36.88 -26.00 26.17
C SER A 21 38.02 -25.46 25.29
N THR A 22 37.74 -24.43 24.48
CA THR A 22 38.55 -23.19 24.35
C THR A 22 37.91 -22.17 23.40
N THR A 23 37.61 -20.99 23.95
CA THR A 23 37.82 -19.59 23.48
C THR A 23 37.57 -19.11 22.04
N PRO A 24 37.21 -17.82 21.86
CA PRO A 24 36.68 -17.28 20.61
C PRO A 24 37.79 -16.90 19.62
N PHE A 25 38.12 -17.82 18.71
CA PHE A 25 38.91 -17.52 17.51
C PHE A 25 38.65 -18.56 16.41
N GLU A 26 37.40 -18.76 16.00
CA GLU A 26 37.07 -19.66 14.88
C GLU A 26 35.73 -19.31 14.22
N ALA A 27 35.67 -18.10 13.66
CA ALA A 27 34.65 -17.71 12.70
C ALA A 27 35.29 -17.67 11.31
N THR A 28 35.23 -18.79 10.57
CA THR A 28 35.19 -18.91 9.09
C THR A 28 35.68 -20.29 8.65
N LYS A 29 34.78 -21.26 8.55
CA LYS A 29 34.88 -22.45 7.68
C LYS A 29 33.64 -23.30 7.88
N ASN A 30 32.63 -23.10 7.04
CA ASN A 30 31.69 -24.12 6.55
C ASN A 30 30.61 -23.45 5.68
N ALA A 31 31.04 -23.04 4.49
CA ALA A 31 30.16 -22.66 3.39
C ALA A 31 30.79 -23.12 2.08
N THR A 32 30.93 -24.43 1.89
CA THR A 32 31.36 -24.99 0.60
C THR A 32 30.77 -26.39 0.41
N GLN A 33 29.46 -26.43 0.25
CA GLN A 33 28.77 -27.48 -0.50
C GLN A 33 27.54 -26.86 -1.16
N LYS A 34 27.73 -26.33 -2.38
CA LYS A 34 26.67 -26.24 -3.39
C LYS A 34 27.32 -26.25 -4.76
N ALA A 35 27.10 -27.35 -5.45
CA ALA A 35 27.45 -27.58 -6.84
C ALA A 35 26.79 -26.54 -7.76
N PHE A 36 27.51 -26.20 -8.85
CA PHE A 36 27.05 -25.60 -10.11
C PHE A 36 25.73 -24.80 -10.10
N GLN A 37 25.81 -23.47 -10.26
CA GLN A 37 24.69 -22.69 -10.81
C GLN A 37 25.17 -21.60 -11.75
N ILE A 38 25.11 -21.89 -13.06
CA ILE A 38 25.08 -20.90 -14.13
C ILE A 38 23.82 -20.04 -13.91
N HIS A 39 23.99 -18.81 -13.41
CA HIS A 39 22.90 -17.84 -13.34
C HIS A 39 22.85 -17.03 -14.63
N GLY A 40 22.05 -17.48 -15.59
CA GLY A 40 21.80 -16.74 -16.85
C GLY A 40 21.66 -17.66 -18.05
N LYS A 41 20.75 -17.31 -18.98
CA LYS A 41 20.39 -18.07 -20.19
C LYS A 41 21.63 -18.62 -20.94
N GLY A 42 21.77 -19.94 -21.03
CA GLY A 42 22.94 -20.54 -21.70
C GLY A 42 22.70 -21.93 -22.30
N LYS A 43 21.52 -22.20 -22.90
CA LYS A 43 21.27 -23.48 -23.60
C LYS A 43 22.27 -23.75 -24.74
N ASN A 44 22.86 -22.70 -25.32
CA ASN A 44 23.82 -22.81 -26.42
C ASN A 44 25.26 -23.08 -25.95
N VAL A 45 25.65 -22.59 -24.77
CA VAL A 45 27.00 -22.78 -24.22
C VAL A 45 27.21 -24.22 -23.76
N GLU A 46 26.23 -24.81 -23.05
CA GLU A 46 26.26 -26.23 -22.67
C GLU A 46 26.28 -27.15 -23.90
N ALA A 47 25.54 -26.79 -24.96
CA ALA A 47 25.53 -27.54 -26.21
C ALA A 47 26.88 -27.47 -26.98
N ALA A 48 27.56 -26.32 -26.96
CA ALA A 48 28.88 -26.13 -27.58
C ALA A 48 30.00 -26.87 -26.80
N ILE A 49 29.95 -26.81 -25.47
CA ILE A 49 30.84 -27.55 -24.57
C ILE A 49 30.66 -29.06 -24.77
N ASN A 50 29.42 -29.55 -24.85
CA ASN A 50 29.12 -30.97 -25.09
C ASN A 50 29.56 -31.47 -26.48
N LYS A 51 29.65 -30.58 -27.48
CA LYS A 51 30.18 -30.89 -28.82
C LYS A 51 31.71 -30.72 -28.93
N LYS A 52 32.41 -30.37 -27.83
CA LYS A 52 33.85 -30.06 -27.78
C LYS A 52 34.27 -28.92 -28.71
N ASP A 53 33.36 -27.99 -29.02
CA ASP A 53 33.66 -26.79 -29.80
C ASP A 53 33.97 -25.61 -28.86
N TRP A 54 35.21 -25.58 -28.40
CA TRP A 54 35.68 -24.62 -27.38
C TRP A 54 35.70 -23.18 -27.88
N LYS A 55 35.96 -22.97 -29.18
CA LYS A 55 35.93 -21.64 -29.79
C LYS A 55 34.52 -21.09 -29.82
N LEU A 56 33.54 -21.90 -30.26
CA LEU A 56 32.14 -21.49 -30.26
C LEU A 56 31.63 -21.22 -28.84
N ALA A 57 32.04 -22.01 -27.85
CA ALA A 57 31.66 -21.80 -26.45
C ALA A 57 32.19 -20.46 -25.90
N ILE A 58 33.47 -20.13 -26.14
CA ILE A 58 34.08 -18.86 -25.73
C ILE A 58 33.42 -17.69 -26.44
N GLN A 59 33.21 -17.81 -27.76
CA GLN A 59 32.59 -16.76 -28.56
C GLN A 59 31.15 -16.48 -28.09
N THR A 60 30.38 -17.52 -27.79
CA THR A 60 29.01 -17.38 -27.27
C THR A 60 29.00 -16.63 -25.93
N LEU A 61 29.91 -16.98 -25.01
CA LEU A 61 30.03 -16.28 -23.72
C LEU A 61 30.42 -14.81 -23.87
N ILE A 62 31.32 -14.50 -24.81
CA ILE A 62 31.70 -13.12 -25.13
C ILE A 62 30.53 -12.36 -25.76
N ASP A 63 29.72 -13.02 -26.60
CA ASP A 63 28.60 -12.41 -27.30
C ASP A 63 27.37 -12.14 -26.41
N GLU A 64 27.12 -13.00 -25.43
CA GLU A 64 25.96 -12.93 -24.53
C GLU A 64 26.15 -11.94 -23.36
N ASN A 65 27.39 -11.55 -23.05
CA ASN A 65 27.72 -10.73 -21.89
C ASN A 65 28.32 -9.38 -22.29
N SER A 66 27.83 -8.29 -21.70
CA SER A 66 28.33 -6.93 -21.94
C SER A 66 29.79 -6.76 -21.51
N VAL A 67 30.15 -7.41 -20.40
CA VAL A 67 31.53 -7.56 -19.91
C VAL A 67 31.72 -9.03 -19.54
N MET A 68 32.72 -9.66 -20.14
CA MET A 68 33.10 -11.05 -19.90
C MET A 68 34.53 -11.11 -19.39
N ILE A 69 34.75 -11.79 -18.26
CA ILE A 69 36.06 -11.95 -17.62
C ILE A 69 36.38 -13.45 -17.53
N PHE A 70 37.37 -13.89 -18.31
CA PHE A 70 37.97 -15.22 -18.09
C PHE A 70 39.04 -15.11 -17.00
N SER A 71 38.98 -16.01 -16.04
CA SER A 71 39.67 -15.88 -14.76
C SER A 71 40.12 -17.22 -14.20
N ASN A 72 40.94 -17.19 -13.15
CA ASN A 72 41.21 -18.32 -12.28
C ASN A 72 41.05 -17.84 -10.82
N THR A 73 40.56 -18.70 -9.93
CA THR A 73 40.36 -18.35 -8.52
C THR A 73 41.66 -18.08 -7.77
N THR A 74 42.77 -18.72 -8.19
CA THR A 74 44.10 -18.54 -7.61
C THR A 74 44.88 -17.34 -8.16
N CYS A 75 44.34 -16.62 -9.15
CA CYS A 75 45.01 -15.53 -9.84
C CYS A 75 44.81 -14.17 -9.14
N LYS A 76 45.87 -13.65 -8.50
CA LYS A 76 45.85 -12.35 -7.79
C LYS A 76 45.48 -11.16 -8.68
N LEU A 77 45.95 -11.14 -9.93
CA LEU A 77 45.63 -10.08 -10.89
C LEU A 77 44.15 -10.12 -11.30
N CYS A 78 43.57 -11.32 -11.36
CA CYS A 78 42.18 -11.50 -11.70
C CYS A 78 41.23 -11.01 -10.61
N ALA A 79 41.59 -11.21 -9.33
CA ALA A 79 40.86 -10.62 -8.21
C ALA A 79 40.85 -9.09 -8.30
N LYS A 80 42.02 -8.47 -8.57
CA LYS A 80 42.12 -7.01 -8.72
C LYS A 80 41.27 -6.46 -9.87
N VAL A 81 41.13 -7.17 -10.98
CA VAL A 81 40.22 -6.75 -12.06
C VAL A 81 38.76 -6.82 -11.60
N LYS A 82 38.34 -7.90 -10.94
CA LYS A 82 36.97 -8.03 -10.41
C LYS A 82 36.65 -6.89 -9.43
N ASP A 83 37.57 -6.58 -8.52
CA ASP A 83 37.44 -5.47 -7.58
C ASP A 83 37.33 -4.11 -8.29
N LEU A 84 38.12 -3.89 -9.35
CA LEU A 84 38.03 -2.70 -10.18
C LEU A 84 36.62 -2.55 -10.78
N PHE A 85 36.08 -3.60 -11.39
CA PHE A 85 34.72 -3.58 -11.94
C PHE A 85 33.63 -3.35 -10.89
N ASN A 86 33.77 -3.98 -9.72
CA ASN A 86 32.86 -3.77 -8.58
C ASN A 86 32.90 -2.31 -8.10
N SER A 87 34.09 -1.70 -8.03
CA SER A 87 34.25 -0.29 -7.63
C SER A 87 33.64 0.70 -8.63
N MET A 88 33.54 0.31 -9.90
CA MET A 88 32.91 1.11 -10.96
C MET A 88 31.38 0.92 -11.02
N GLY A 89 30.80 -0.02 -10.27
CA GLY A 89 29.38 -0.36 -10.38
C GLY A 89 29.00 -1.00 -11.72
N VAL A 90 29.97 -1.57 -12.45
CA VAL A 90 29.74 -2.22 -13.75
C VAL A 90 29.53 -3.72 -13.54
N SER A 91 28.35 -4.23 -13.91
CA SER A 91 28.07 -5.67 -13.92
C SER A 91 28.92 -6.41 -14.94
N TYR A 92 29.47 -7.56 -14.55
CA TYR A 92 30.26 -8.43 -15.41
C TYR A 92 29.91 -9.91 -15.18
N PHE A 93 30.18 -10.74 -16.19
CA PHE A 93 30.15 -12.19 -16.06
C PHE A 93 31.58 -12.72 -15.94
N VAL A 94 31.79 -13.72 -15.09
CA VAL A 94 33.11 -14.32 -14.86
C VAL A 94 33.06 -15.83 -15.09
N LEU A 95 34.09 -16.36 -15.76
CA LEU A 95 34.30 -17.79 -15.90
C LEU A 95 35.66 -18.17 -15.29
N GLU A 96 35.61 -18.92 -14.19
CA GLU A 96 36.80 -19.45 -13.51
C GLU A 96 37.27 -20.73 -14.20
N LEU A 97 38.31 -20.64 -15.02
CA LEU A 97 38.79 -21.76 -15.84
C LEU A 97 39.38 -22.88 -14.97
N ASP A 98 39.93 -22.57 -13.80
CA ASP A 98 40.43 -23.57 -12.84
C ASP A 98 39.33 -24.35 -12.12
N GLN A 99 38.06 -23.97 -12.26
CA GLN A 99 36.90 -24.67 -11.68
C GLN A 99 36.09 -25.46 -12.73
N ILE A 100 36.57 -25.53 -13.97
CA ILE A 100 35.88 -26.18 -15.08
C ILE A 100 36.67 -27.42 -15.51
N GLU A 101 35.99 -28.55 -15.66
CA GLU A 101 36.57 -29.85 -16.04
C GLU A 101 37.39 -29.79 -17.35
N HIS A 102 37.02 -28.88 -18.26
CA HIS A 102 37.71 -28.62 -19.53
C HIS A 102 38.38 -27.23 -19.60
N GLY A 103 38.76 -26.70 -18.43
CA GLY A 103 39.36 -25.37 -18.29
C GLY A 103 40.62 -25.14 -19.11
N GLN A 104 41.47 -26.16 -19.25
CA GLN A 104 42.71 -26.06 -20.02
C GLN A 104 42.44 -25.95 -21.52
N GLN A 105 41.44 -26.66 -22.04
CA GLN A 105 41.03 -26.61 -23.45
C GLN A 105 40.40 -25.24 -23.77
N LEU A 106 39.56 -24.72 -22.88
CA LEU A 106 39.04 -23.36 -22.98
C LEU A 106 40.17 -22.32 -22.91
N ARG A 107 41.18 -22.53 -22.05
CA ARG A 107 42.34 -21.66 -21.98
C ARG A 107 43.16 -21.65 -23.27
N ASN A 108 43.35 -22.81 -23.90
CA ASN A 108 44.05 -22.90 -25.19
C ASN A 108 43.25 -22.22 -26.30
N ALA A 109 41.93 -22.42 -26.37
CA ALA A 109 41.06 -21.75 -27.34
C ALA A 109 41.00 -20.23 -27.12
N LEU A 110 41.04 -19.78 -25.85
CA LEU A 110 41.12 -18.38 -25.49
C LEU A 110 42.46 -17.76 -25.91
N PHE A 111 43.56 -18.50 -25.74
CA PHE A 111 44.87 -18.10 -26.25
C PHE A 111 44.86 -17.98 -27.78
N GLU A 112 44.25 -18.92 -28.50
CA GLU A 112 44.08 -18.84 -29.95
C GLU A 112 43.20 -17.65 -30.40
N LEU A 113 42.31 -17.16 -29.55
CA LEU A 113 41.45 -16.02 -29.86
C LEU A 113 42.13 -14.66 -29.55
N THR A 114 42.91 -14.61 -28.48
CA THR A 114 43.49 -13.36 -27.94
C THR A 114 44.96 -13.17 -28.28
N MET A 115 45.65 -14.24 -28.67
CA MET A 115 47.11 -14.35 -28.76
C MET A 115 47.83 -14.05 -27.43
N GLU A 116 47.13 -14.08 -26.28
CA GLU A 116 47.68 -13.80 -24.95
C GLU A 116 47.40 -14.96 -23.97
N PRO A 117 48.43 -15.58 -23.37
CA PRO A 117 48.25 -16.77 -22.52
C PRO A 117 47.91 -16.43 -21.06
N SER A 118 48.00 -15.15 -20.71
CA SER A 118 47.83 -14.61 -19.36
C SER A 118 46.37 -14.35 -19.02
N LEU A 119 46.00 -14.66 -17.77
CA LEU A 119 44.73 -14.26 -17.17
C LEU A 119 44.95 -13.07 -16.23
N PRO A 120 43.94 -12.21 -16.01
CA PRO A 120 42.59 -12.29 -16.58
C PRO A 120 42.57 -11.95 -18.07
N ALA A 121 41.57 -12.43 -18.80
CA ALA A 121 41.28 -11.97 -20.16
C ALA A 121 39.92 -11.27 -20.14
N VAL A 122 39.92 -9.95 -20.36
CA VAL A 122 38.73 -9.12 -20.25
C VAL A 122 38.22 -8.79 -21.64
N PHE A 123 36.93 -9.01 -21.85
CA PHE A 123 36.19 -8.56 -23.02
C PHE A 123 35.11 -7.59 -22.57
N ALA A 124 34.98 -6.49 -23.29
CA ALA A 124 33.87 -5.57 -23.13
C ALA A 124 33.29 -5.27 -24.51
N ARG A 125 31.97 -5.38 -24.64
CA ARG A 125 31.27 -5.24 -25.94
C ARG A 125 31.92 -6.08 -27.05
N LYS A 126 32.23 -7.34 -26.75
CA LYS A 126 32.87 -8.31 -27.68
C LYS A 126 34.31 -7.97 -28.09
N GLN A 127 34.82 -6.81 -27.71
CA GLN A 127 36.19 -6.42 -27.97
C GLN A 127 37.08 -6.94 -26.86
N TYR A 128 38.22 -7.51 -27.25
CA TYR A 128 39.24 -7.90 -26.31
C TYR A 128 39.94 -6.64 -25.77
N VAL A 129 39.76 -6.40 -24.47
CA VAL A 129 40.37 -5.26 -23.75
C VAL A 129 41.82 -5.58 -23.35
N GLY A 130 42.08 -6.86 -23.05
CA GLY A 130 43.40 -7.34 -22.63
C GLY A 130 43.41 -7.91 -21.22
N GLY A 131 44.63 -8.13 -20.72
CA GLY A 131 44.85 -8.48 -19.31
C GLY A 131 44.77 -7.31 -18.34
N TYR A 132 45.25 -7.56 -17.11
CA TYR A 132 45.18 -6.60 -16.00
C TYR A 132 45.69 -5.20 -16.35
N ASP A 133 46.92 -5.08 -16.87
CA ASP A 133 47.54 -3.77 -17.13
C ASP A 133 46.76 -2.96 -18.17
N ARG A 134 46.28 -3.63 -19.24
CA ARG A 134 45.47 -2.97 -20.27
C ARG A 134 44.09 -2.58 -19.76
N THR A 135 43.49 -3.40 -18.91
CA THR A 135 42.19 -3.09 -18.29
C THR A 135 42.30 -1.89 -17.34
N VAL A 136 43.35 -1.84 -16.52
CA VAL A 136 43.61 -0.69 -15.63
C VAL A 136 43.94 0.56 -16.43
N LYS A 137 44.72 0.45 -17.51
CA LYS A 137 45.01 1.57 -18.41
C LYS A 137 43.74 2.09 -19.09
N ALA A 138 42.92 1.19 -19.65
CA ALA A 138 41.66 1.54 -20.29
C ALA A 138 40.67 2.21 -19.32
N HIS A 139 40.68 1.82 -18.04
CA HIS A 139 39.92 2.50 -17.01
C HIS A 139 40.44 3.91 -16.73
N ARG A 140 41.76 4.08 -16.52
CA ARG A 140 42.38 5.39 -16.25
C ARG A 140 42.18 6.39 -17.39
N GLU A 141 42.20 5.92 -18.63
CA GLU A 141 42.03 6.74 -19.83
C GLU A 141 40.55 7.01 -20.17
N GLY A 142 39.61 6.49 -19.37
CA GLY A 142 38.16 6.58 -19.63
C GLY A 142 37.71 5.81 -20.88
N ALA A 143 38.62 5.08 -21.53
CA ALA A 143 38.35 4.29 -22.72
C ALA A 143 37.37 3.16 -22.42
N PHE A 144 37.39 2.61 -21.20
CA PHE A 144 36.49 1.53 -20.78
C PHE A 144 35.03 1.98 -20.69
N LEU A 145 34.79 3.16 -20.11
CA LEU A 145 33.45 3.76 -20.05
C LEU A 145 32.98 4.14 -21.46
N LYS A 146 33.84 4.73 -22.29
CA LYS A 146 33.54 4.97 -23.71
C LYS A 146 33.22 3.69 -24.49
N LEU A 147 33.89 2.58 -24.21
CA LEU A 147 33.62 1.28 -24.81
C LEU A 147 32.25 0.73 -24.39
N LEU A 148 31.83 1.00 -23.15
CA LEU A 148 30.52 0.61 -22.64
C LEU A 148 29.39 1.55 -23.08
N GLU A 149 29.69 2.84 -23.26
CA GLU A 149 28.81 3.91 -23.74
C GLU A 149 28.65 3.88 -25.27
N GLY A 150 29.65 3.36 -26.00
CA GLY A 150 29.67 3.27 -27.46
C GLY A 150 28.65 2.27 -28.00
N ASN A 151 27.49 2.78 -28.40
CA ASN A 151 26.50 2.17 -29.30
C ASN A 151 26.38 0.64 -29.26
N TRP A 152 26.19 0.07 -28.06
CA TRP A 152 25.22 -1.02 -27.95
C TRP A 152 23.84 -0.37 -27.98
N GLN A 153 23.42 0.00 -29.18
CA GLN A 153 22.11 -0.49 -29.57
C GLN A 153 22.18 -2.02 -29.33
N THR A 154 21.69 -2.46 -28.16
CA THR A 154 20.65 -3.48 -28.25
C THR A 154 19.85 -3.13 -29.50
N LYS A 155 19.36 -4.09 -30.27
CA LYS A 155 17.96 -3.89 -30.67
C LYS A 155 17.21 -3.73 -29.34
N GLN A 156 17.22 -2.53 -28.77
CA GLN A 156 16.25 -2.06 -27.83
C GLN A 156 15.07 -2.23 -28.75
N ALA A 157 14.25 -3.24 -28.47
CA ALA A 157 12.95 -3.27 -29.10
C ALA A 157 12.48 -1.82 -28.93
N SER A 158 12.35 -1.11 -30.05
CA SER A 158 12.02 0.31 -30.02
C SER A 158 10.63 0.34 -29.45
N TYR A 159 10.55 0.49 -28.13
CA TYR A 159 9.30 0.52 -27.42
C TYR A 159 8.67 1.88 -27.69
N ASP A 160 7.35 1.91 -27.84
CA ASP A 160 6.65 3.18 -27.99
C ASP A 160 6.82 4.06 -26.75
N TYR A 161 6.99 3.44 -25.57
CA TYR A 161 7.13 4.12 -24.29
C TYR A 161 8.18 3.47 -23.37
N ASP A 162 8.82 4.29 -22.52
CA ASP A 162 9.68 3.79 -21.43
C ASP A 162 8.86 3.19 -20.28
N LEU A 163 7.66 3.75 -20.05
CA LEU A 163 6.74 3.34 -19.01
C LEU A 163 5.29 3.45 -19.48
N ILE A 164 4.54 2.35 -19.40
CA ILE A 164 3.07 2.38 -19.46
C ILE A 164 2.50 2.19 -18.05
N VAL A 165 1.67 3.14 -17.62
CA VAL A 165 0.94 3.09 -16.36
C VAL A 165 -0.52 2.73 -16.64
N ILE A 166 -0.98 1.63 -16.04
CA ILE A 166 -2.36 1.13 -16.17
C ILE A 166 -3.13 1.54 -14.92
N GLY A 167 -3.92 2.60 -15.03
CA GLY A 167 -4.72 3.21 -13.96
C GLY A 167 -4.30 4.65 -13.68
N GLY A 168 -5.20 5.60 -13.98
CA GLY A 168 -5.03 7.04 -13.77
C GLY A 168 -5.50 7.52 -12.40
N GLY A 169 -5.31 6.71 -11.36
CA GLY A 169 -5.61 7.06 -9.97
C GLY A 169 -4.46 7.74 -9.23
N SER A 170 -4.60 7.88 -7.91
CA SER A 170 -3.62 8.57 -7.03
C SER A 170 -2.17 8.13 -7.26
N GLY A 171 -1.91 6.82 -7.23
CA GLY A 171 -0.56 6.27 -7.43
C GLY A 171 -0.07 6.39 -8.88
N GLY A 172 -0.91 6.03 -9.85
CA GLY A 172 -0.54 6.04 -11.26
C GLY A 172 -0.23 7.45 -11.77
N LEU A 173 -1.05 8.45 -11.43
CA LEU A 173 -0.79 9.85 -11.77
C LEU A 173 0.48 10.38 -11.10
N ALA A 174 0.74 9.99 -9.84
CA ALA A 174 1.96 10.39 -9.14
C ALA A 174 3.20 9.81 -9.81
N ALA A 175 3.22 8.51 -10.09
CA ALA A 175 4.32 7.83 -10.77
C ALA A 175 4.56 8.40 -12.17
N SER A 176 3.51 8.61 -12.96
CA SER A 176 3.64 9.09 -14.33
C SER A 176 4.25 10.48 -14.41
N LYS A 177 3.79 11.40 -13.56
CA LYS A 177 4.34 12.76 -13.47
C LYS A 177 5.77 12.79 -12.95
N GLU A 178 6.12 11.85 -12.07
CA GLU A 178 7.49 11.71 -11.56
C GLU A 178 8.42 11.16 -12.67
N ALA A 179 7.96 10.17 -13.44
CA ALA A 179 8.79 9.54 -14.49
C ALA A 179 9.12 10.54 -15.61
N ALA A 180 8.16 11.40 -15.94
CA ALA A 180 8.37 12.49 -16.90
C ALA A 180 9.44 13.51 -16.46
N ILE A 181 9.67 13.70 -15.14
CA ILE A 181 10.75 14.58 -14.65
C ILE A 181 12.13 14.03 -15.08
N PHE A 182 12.26 12.71 -15.17
CA PHE A 182 13.49 12.03 -15.59
C PHE A 182 13.56 11.81 -17.12
N GLY A 183 12.79 12.60 -17.89
CA GLY A 183 12.82 12.59 -19.36
C GLY A 183 12.26 11.31 -19.99
N LYS A 184 11.44 10.54 -19.26
CA LYS A 184 10.85 9.29 -19.77
C LYS A 184 9.61 9.54 -20.61
N ASN A 185 9.47 8.77 -21.68
CA ASN A 185 8.27 8.70 -22.51
C ASN A 185 7.24 7.84 -21.77
N VAL A 186 6.16 8.47 -21.30
CA VAL A 186 5.16 7.81 -20.46
C VAL A 186 3.79 7.85 -21.14
N LEU A 187 3.10 6.71 -21.11
CA LEU A 187 1.68 6.60 -21.45
C LEU A 187 0.89 6.20 -20.20
N VAL A 188 -0.16 6.96 -19.90
CA VAL A 188 -1.11 6.67 -18.83
C VAL A 188 -2.43 6.24 -19.46
N LEU A 189 -2.86 5.04 -19.09
CA LEU A 189 -4.15 4.48 -19.46
C LEU A 189 -5.09 4.61 -18.26
N ASP A 190 -6.21 5.28 -18.44
CA ASP A 190 -7.28 5.30 -17.45
C ASP A 190 -8.62 5.03 -18.14
N PHE A 191 -9.39 4.09 -17.63
CA PHE A 191 -10.72 3.81 -18.15
C PHE A 191 -11.65 3.39 -17.02
N VAL A 192 -12.68 4.19 -16.81
CA VAL A 192 -13.68 3.95 -15.77
C VAL A 192 -14.78 3.07 -16.35
N VAL A 193 -14.71 1.76 -16.07
CA VAL A 193 -15.82 0.84 -16.33
C VAL A 193 -17.03 1.33 -15.53
N PRO A 194 -18.19 1.63 -16.17
CA PRO A 194 -19.35 2.15 -15.47
C PRO A 194 -19.84 1.23 -14.34
N THR A 195 -20.49 1.79 -13.34
CA THR A 195 -21.25 1.00 -12.34
C THR A 195 -22.41 0.26 -13.03
N PRO A 196 -23.06 -0.72 -12.37
CA PRO A 196 -24.27 -1.34 -12.90
C PRO A 196 -25.38 -0.35 -13.30
N LEU A 197 -25.42 0.83 -12.66
CA LEU A 197 -26.36 1.91 -12.97
C LEU A 197 -25.86 2.87 -14.06
N GLY A 198 -24.67 2.63 -14.61
CA GLY A 198 -24.08 3.44 -15.66
C GLY A 198 -23.27 4.66 -15.17
N THR A 199 -23.08 4.83 -13.86
CA THR A 199 -22.27 5.95 -13.34
C THR A 199 -20.81 5.79 -13.76
N THR A 200 -20.22 6.88 -14.25
CA THR A 200 -18.81 6.98 -14.65
C THR A 200 -18.27 8.35 -14.26
N TRP A 201 -16.95 8.55 -14.30
CA TRP A 201 -16.30 9.79 -13.87
C TRP A 201 -15.00 10.07 -14.64
N GLY A 202 -14.37 11.20 -14.35
CA GLY A 202 -13.16 11.67 -15.01
C GLY A 202 -11.84 11.13 -14.43
N LEU A 203 -10.73 11.60 -14.99
CA LEU A 203 -9.37 11.22 -14.57
C LEU A 203 -9.11 11.61 -13.11
N GLY A 204 -8.41 10.76 -12.35
CA GLY A 204 -8.07 11.01 -10.94
C GLY A 204 -8.28 9.80 -10.03
N GLY A 205 -8.95 8.76 -10.54
CA GLY A 205 -9.25 7.52 -9.81
C GLY A 205 -10.24 7.69 -8.68
N THR A 206 -10.32 6.69 -7.80
CA THR A 206 -11.31 6.58 -6.73
C THR A 206 -11.29 7.77 -5.78
N CYS A 207 -10.12 8.16 -5.28
CA CYS A 207 -9.99 9.21 -4.25
C CYS A 207 -10.62 10.54 -4.68
N VAL A 208 -10.35 10.95 -5.91
CA VAL A 208 -10.80 12.23 -6.46
C VAL A 208 -12.30 12.21 -6.72
N ASN A 209 -12.80 11.14 -7.32
CA ASN A 209 -14.14 11.14 -7.91
C ASN A 209 -15.21 10.53 -7.00
N VAL A 210 -14.88 9.47 -6.27
CA VAL A 210 -15.84 8.62 -5.54
C VAL A 210 -15.29 8.12 -4.19
N GLY A 211 -14.40 8.91 -3.59
CA GLY A 211 -13.63 8.51 -2.42
C GLY A 211 -13.35 9.70 -1.50
N CYS A 212 -12.09 9.86 -1.09
CA CYS A 212 -11.71 10.78 -0.02
C CYS A 212 -12.19 12.23 -0.23
N ILE A 213 -12.14 12.76 -1.46
CA ILE A 213 -12.54 14.14 -1.76
C ILE A 213 -14.04 14.36 -1.53
N PRO A 214 -14.96 13.71 -2.29
CA PRO A 214 -16.39 13.90 -2.04
C PRO A 214 -16.80 13.42 -0.65
N LYS A 215 -16.22 12.33 -0.13
CA LYS A 215 -16.49 11.86 1.24
C LYS A 215 -16.23 12.95 2.27
N LYS A 216 -15.05 13.58 2.24
CA LYS A 216 -14.69 14.61 3.24
C LYS A 216 -15.51 15.88 3.07
N LEU A 217 -15.89 16.24 1.84
CA LEU A 217 -16.80 17.37 1.58
C LEU A 217 -18.22 17.11 2.12
N MET A 218 -18.77 15.91 1.89
CA MET A 218 -20.08 15.51 2.44
C MET A 218 -20.05 15.46 3.97
N HIS A 219 -18.98 14.93 4.56
CA HIS A 219 -18.73 14.94 6.00
C HIS A 219 -18.67 16.37 6.56
N GLN A 220 -17.94 17.27 5.89
CA GLN A 220 -17.88 18.68 6.28
C GLN A 220 -19.28 19.33 6.26
N THR A 221 -20.12 19.01 5.28
CA THR A 221 -21.51 19.51 5.26
C THR A 221 -22.32 19.02 6.45
N ALA A 222 -22.16 17.76 6.86
CA ALA A 222 -22.79 17.24 8.07
C ALA A 222 -22.27 17.95 9.35
N LEU A 223 -20.96 18.21 9.44
CA LEU A 223 -20.37 18.97 10.55
C LEU A 223 -20.90 20.41 10.60
N LEU A 224 -21.08 21.07 9.45
CA LEU A 224 -21.69 22.39 9.37
C LEU A 224 -23.15 22.38 9.84
N GLY A 225 -23.91 21.33 9.50
CA GLY A 225 -25.27 21.12 10.02
C GLY A 225 -25.31 21.07 11.55
N GLN A 226 -24.31 20.45 12.18
CA GLN A 226 -24.19 20.45 13.63
C GLN A 226 -23.70 21.82 14.17
N ALA A 227 -22.74 22.48 13.52
CA ALA A 227 -22.29 23.81 13.93
C ALA A 227 -23.43 24.85 13.91
N ILE A 228 -24.36 24.74 12.96
CA ILE A 228 -25.58 25.56 12.91
C ILE A 228 -26.46 25.34 14.15
N LYS A 229 -26.57 24.10 14.65
CA LYS A 229 -27.32 23.80 15.88
C LYS A 229 -26.64 24.35 17.14
N ASP A 230 -25.31 24.37 17.15
CA ASP A 230 -24.53 24.89 18.27
C ASP A 230 -24.52 26.42 18.31
N ALA A 231 -24.59 27.08 17.16
CA ALA A 231 -24.42 28.53 17.03
C ALA A 231 -25.31 29.38 17.96
N PRO A 232 -26.60 29.05 18.19
CA PRO A 232 -27.44 29.78 19.15
C PRO A 232 -26.90 29.80 20.58
N ALA A 233 -26.24 28.72 21.03
CA ALA A 233 -25.62 28.68 22.36
C ALA A 233 -24.45 29.66 22.49
N PHE A 234 -23.81 30.02 21.36
CA PHE A 234 -22.78 31.06 21.27
C PHE A 234 -23.34 32.45 20.94
N GLY A 235 -24.66 32.63 20.98
CA GLY A 235 -25.31 33.94 20.79
C GLY A 235 -25.64 34.31 19.34
N TRP A 236 -25.46 33.40 18.38
CA TRP A 236 -25.90 33.65 17.00
C TRP A 236 -27.43 33.59 16.90
N GLN A 237 -28.03 34.64 16.33
CA GLN A 237 -29.46 34.67 16.05
C GLN A 237 -29.72 34.10 14.65
N LEU A 238 -30.30 32.91 14.61
CA LEU A 238 -30.80 32.30 13.38
C LEU A 238 -32.24 32.74 13.15
N GLY A 239 -32.62 32.99 11.90
CA GLY A 239 -33.98 33.46 11.58
C GLY A 239 -35.07 32.42 11.88
N ASP A 240 -36.34 32.85 11.88
CA ASP A 240 -37.50 32.03 12.30
C ASP A 240 -37.80 30.81 11.40
N LYS A 241 -37.20 30.75 10.21
CA LYS A 241 -37.43 29.64 9.26
C LYS A 241 -36.45 28.51 9.53
N PRO A 242 -36.92 27.24 9.53
CA PRO A 242 -36.02 26.10 9.68
C PRO A 242 -35.00 26.08 8.54
N ILE A 243 -33.71 25.99 8.89
CA ILE A 243 -32.62 25.86 7.92
C ILE A 243 -32.74 24.48 7.28
N LYS A 244 -32.90 24.45 5.96
CA LYS A 244 -33.03 23.22 5.18
C LYS A 244 -31.78 22.97 4.36
N HIS A 245 -31.33 21.73 4.33
CA HIS A 245 -30.26 21.29 3.45
C HIS A 245 -30.78 20.96 2.05
N SER A 246 -30.01 21.31 1.01
CA SER A 246 -30.31 21.01 -0.39
C SER A 246 -29.29 19.99 -0.93
N TRP A 247 -29.73 18.75 -1.15
CA TRP A 247 -28.89 17.68 -1.72
C TRP A 247 -28.35 18.05 -3.10
N SER A 248 -29.19 18.60 -3.97
CA SER A 248 -28.78 18.98 -5.33
C SER A 248 -27.72 20.08 -5.33
N SER A 249 -27.85 21.08 -4.47
CA SER A 249 -26.86 22.15 -4.34
C SER A 249 -25.53 21.62 -3.82
N LEU A 250 -25.57 20.68 -2.86
CA LEU A 250 -24.37 20.01 -2.36
C LEU A 250 -23.68 19.18 -3.45
N THR A 251 -24.42 18.30 -4.13
CA THR A 251 -23.83 17.45 -5.17
C THR A 251 -23.33 18.27 -6.34
N GLU A 252 -24.02 19.32 -6.76
CA GLU A 252 -23.53 20.26 -7.78
C GLU A 252 -22.19 20.90 -7.39
N ALA A 253 -22.08 21.45 -6.18
CA ALA A 253 -20.85 22.08 -5.71
C ALA A 253 -19.68 21.08 -5.62
N VAL A 254 -19.94 19.87 -5.11
CA VAL A 254 -18.95 18.79 -5.02
C VAL A 254 -18.51 18.33 -6.42
N GLN A 255 -19.44 18.12 -7.34
CA GLN A 255 -19.14 17.69 -8.71
C GLN A 255 -18.39 18.78 -9.50
N ASN A 256 -18.68 20.06 -9.28
CA ASN A 256 -17.92 21.17 -9.86
C ASN A 256 -16.45 21.14 -9.39
N HIS A 257 -16.23 20.90 -8.09
CA HIS A 257 -14.87 20.76 -7.57
C HIS A 257 -14.15 19.53 -8.18
N ILE A 258 -14.81 18.37 -8.25
CA ILE A 258 -14.26 17.16 -8.87
C ILE A 258 -13.92 17.42 -10.34
N GLY A 259 -14.81 18.07 -11.10
CA GLY A 259 -14.57 18.44 -12.50
C GLY A 259 -13.33 19.31 -12.66
N SER A 260 -13.12 20.27 -11.76
CA SER A 260 -11.91 21.11 -11.74
C SER A 260 -10.63 20.28 -11.50
N LEU A 261 -10.68 19.29 -10.61
CA LEU A 261 -9.56 18.37 -10.35
C LEU A 261 -9.28 17.48 -11.56
N ASN A 262 -10.32 16.91 -12.18
CA ASN A 262 -10.17 16.09 -13.38
C ASN A 262 -9.48 16.87 -14.49
N TRP A 263 -9.90 18.13 -14.71
CA TRP A 263 -9.28 19.01 -15.68
C TRP A 263 -7.82 19.33 -15.31
N GLY A 264 -7.57 19.70 -14.05
CA GLY A 264 -6.23 19.98 -13.54
C GLY A 264 -5.26 18.81 -13.73
N TYR A 265 -5.70 17.57 -13.51
CA TYR A 265 -4.86 16.39 -13.77
C TYR A 265 -4.52 16.22 -15.24
N ARG A 266 -5.48 16.44 -16.15
CA ARG A 266 -5.22 16.37 -17.61
C ARG A 266 -4.23 17.44 -18.04
N VAL A 267 -4.36 18.66 -17.51
CA VAL A 267 -3.42 19.77 -17.77
C VAL A 267 -2.02 19.40 -17.26
N ALA A 268 -1.91 18.92 -16.01
CA ALA A 268 -0.63 18.56 -15.41
C ALA A 268 0.10 17.42 -16.16
N LEU A 269 -0.63 16.45 -16.72
CA LEU A 269 -0.04 15.42 -17.57
C LEU A 269 0.49 16.01 -18.88
N ARG A 270 -0.32 16.85 -19.54
CA ARG A 270 0.05 17.50 -20.81
C ARG A 270 1.27 18.40 -20.67
N GLU A 271 1.34 19.22 -19.63
CA GLU A 271 2.48 20.11 -19.35
C GLU A 271 3.79 19.33 -19.14
N LYS A 272 3.68 18.13 -18.56
CA LYS A 272 4.80 17.21 -18.38
C LYS A 272 5.05 16.29 -19.58
N LYS A 273 4.35 16.50 -20.70
CA LYS A 273 4.44 15.68 -21.92
C LYS A 273 4.16 14.19 -21.68
N VAL A 274 3.33 13.88 -20.69
CA VAL A 274 2.83 12.51 -20.47
C VAL A 274 1.63 12.28 -21.39
N THR A 275 1.68 11.23 -22.21
CA THR A 275 0.54 10.84 -23.04
C THR A 275 -0.54 10.25 -22.16
N TYR A 276 -1.76 10.77 -22.28
CA TYR A 276 -2.93 10.25 -21.58
C TYR A 276 -3.92 9.70 -22.60
N GLU A 277 -4.32 8.44 -22.43
CA GLU A 277 -5.42 7.84 -23.18
C GLU A 277 -6.53 7.37 -22.24
N ASN A 278 -7.76 7.81 -22.54
CA ASN A 278 -8.97 7.28 -21.92
C ASN A 278 -9.33 5.94 -22.56
N ALA A 279 -8.58 4.90 -22.24
CA ALA A 279 -8.67 3.59 -22.86
C ALA A 279 -8.36 2.46 -21.87
N TYR A 280 -9.08 1.36 -22.00
CA TYR A 280 -8.91 0.17 -21.19
C TYR A 280 -7.69 -0.61 -21.67
N GLY A 281 -6.71 -0.81 -20.79
CA GLY A 281 -5.47 -1.54 -21.10
C GLY A 281 -5.57 -3.02 -20.79
N GLU A 282 -5.23 -3.86 -21.77
CA GLU A 282 -5.15 -5.32 -21.63
C GLU A 282 -3.81 -5.83 -22.15
N PHE A 283 -3.02 -6.51 -21.31
CA PHE A 283 -1.81 -7.19 -21.76
C PHE A 283 -2.16 -8.25 -22.81
N ILE A 284 -1.45 -8.23 -23.94
CA ILE A 284 -1.61 -9.24 -25.00
C ILE A 284 -0.34 -10.08 -25.22
N GLY A 285 0.76 -9.72 -24.56
CA GLY A 285 2.01 -10.47 -24.55
C GLY A 285 3.09 -9.72 -23.78
N PRO A 286 4.32 -10.27 -23.70
CA PRO A 286 5.43 -9.60 -23.07
C PRO A 286 5.69 -8.25 -23.72
N HIS A 287 5.80 -7.21 -22.88
CA HIS A 287 6.04 -5.83 -23.30
C HIS A 287 5.00 -5.20 -24.24
N THR A 288 3.81 -5.81 -24.39
CA THR A 288 2.80 -5.35 -25.36
C THR A 288 1.42 -5.27 -24.72
N ILE A 289 0.76 -4.12 -24.90
CA ILE A 289 -0.58 -3.85 -24.37
C ILE A 289 -1.52 -3.43 -25.50
N LYS A 290 -2.74 -3.94 -25.48
CA LYS A 290 -3.85 -3.47 -26.30
C LYS A 290 -4.65 -2.44 -25.50
N THR A 291 -5.01 -1.34 -26.14
CA THR A 291 -5.90 -0.33 -25.54
C THR A 291 -7.21 -0.29 -26.30
N THR A 292 -8.33 -0.21 -25.59
CA THR A 292 -9.67 -0.08 -26.18
C THR A 292 -10.37 1.14 -25.58
N ASN A 293 -10.70 2.14 -26.40
CA ASN A 293 -11.39 3.34 -25.92
C ASN A 293 -12.92 3.15 -25.83
N ASN A 294 -13.64 4.17 -25.36
CA ASN A 294 -15.11 4.13 -25.23
C ASN A 294 -15.88 3.99 -26.56
N LYS A 295 -15.21 4.17 -27.72
CA LYS A 295 -15.77 3.93 -29.05
C LYS A 295 -15.45 2.53 -29.60
N GLY A 296 -14.79 1.68 -28.80
CA GLY A 296 -14.33 0.36 -29.23
C GLY A 296 -13.11 0.38 -30.16
N VAL A 297 -12.45 1.54 -30.33
CA VAL A 297 -11.24 1.62 -31.17
C VAL A 297 -10.09 0.98 -30.41
N GLU A 298 -9.46 0.00 -31.05
CA GLU A 298 -8.31 -0.70 -30.51
C GLU A 298 -6.99 -0.12 -31.04
N LYS A 299 -5.98 -0.06 -30.17
CA LYS A 299 -4.58 0.23 -30.52
C LYS A 299 -3.66 -0.73 -29.79
N ILE A 300 -2.44 -0.89 -30.30
CA ILE A 300 -1.41 -1.71 -29.67
C ILE A 300 -0.21 -0.81 -29.40
N TYR A 301 0.32 -0.89 -28.17
CA TYR A 301 1.53 -0.20 -27.75
C TYR A 301 2.50 -1.18 -27.12
N THR A 302 3.77 -0.79 -27.15
CA THR A 302 4.87 -1.52 -26.53
C THR A 302 5.59 -0.65 -25.51
N ALA A 303 6.09 -1.25 -24.42
CA ALA A 303 6.82 -0.51 -23.40
C ALA A 303 7.95 -1.29 -22.74
N GLU A 304 9.01 -0.58 -22.33
CA GLU A 304 10.10 -1.18 -21.57
C GLU A 304 9.63 -1.67 -20.20
N ARG A 305 8.83 -0.87 -19.48
CA ARG A 305 8.28 -1.21 -18.16
C ARG A 305 6.78 -0.93 -18.09
N PHE A 306 6.10 -1.67 -17.21
CA PHE A 306 4.70 -1.48 -16.90
C PHE A 306 4.49 -1.25 -15.40
N LEU A 307 3.55 -0.38 -15.07
CA LEU A 307 3.09 -0.14 -13.70
C LEU A 307 1.58 -0.37 -13.61
N ILE A 308 1.17 -1.37 -12.85
CA ILE A 308 -0.23 -1.66 -12.56
C ILE A 308 -0.66 -0.81 -11.36
N ALA A 309 -1.61 0.09 -11.59
CA ALA A 309 -2.18 1.00 -10.59
C ALA A 309 -3.72 1.07 -10.74
N THR A 310 -4.34 -0.08 -11.04
CA THR A 310 -5.76 -0.19 -11.41
C THR A 310 -6.75 -0.07 -10.23
N GLY A 311 -6.25 -0.11 -8.99
CA GLY A 311 -7.06 0.05 -7.79
C GLY A 311 -8.10 -1.05 -7.59
N GLU A 312 -9.21 -0.70 -6.94
CA GLU A 312 -10.30 -1.61 -6.59
C GLU A 312 -11.66 -0.98 -6.89
N ARG A 313 -12.72 -1.81 -6.95
CA ARG A 313 -14.12 -1.39 -7.12
C ARG A 313 -15.03 -2.02 -6.07
N PRO A 314 -16.16 -1.39 -5.70
CA PRO A 314 -17.09 -1.94 -4.71
C PRO A 314 -17.56 -3.35 -5.04
N ARG A 315 -17.67 -4.20 -4.01
CA ARG A 315 -18.21 -5.55 -4.10
C ARG A 315 -19.74 -5.54 -4.00
N TYR A 316 -20.38 -6.42 -4.77
CA TYR A 316 -21.81 -6.72 -4.71
C TYR A 316 -22.07 -8.06 -4.00
N LEU A 317 -23.27 -8.26 -3.48
CA LEU A 317 -23.66 -9.42 -2.67
C LEU A 317 -23.87 -10.68 -3.53
N ASN A 318 -24.15 -10.51 -4.83
CA ASN A 318 -24.61 -11.56 -5.76
C ASN A 318 -25.91 -12.20 -5.30
N ILE A 319 -26.88 -11.37 -4.90
CA ILE A 319 -28.25 -11.76 -4.55
C ILE A 319 -29.23 -11.14 -5.55
N PRO A 320 -30.46 -11.67 -5.70
CA PRO A 320 -31.45 -11.07 -6.60
C PRO A 320 -31.72 -9.59 -6.27
N GLY A 321 -31.58 -8.73 -7.28
CA GLY A 321 -31.88 -7.30 -7.22
C GLY A 321 -30.75 -6.40 -6.74
N ASP A 322 -29.59 -6.93 -6.33
CA ASP A 322 -28.52 -6.09 -5.77
C ASP A 322 -27.87 -5.18 -6.82
N LYS A 323 -27.56 -5.68 -8.01
CA LYS A 323 -26.98 -4.89 -9.11
C LYS A 323 -28.01 -4.01 -9.80
N GLU A 324 -29.27 -4.42 -9.81
CA GLU A 324 -30.37 -3.70 -10.46
C GLU A 324 -30.85 -2.51 -9.64
N TYR A 325 -30.86 -2.64 -8.29
CA TYR A 325 -31.53 -1.66 -7.42
C TYR A 325 -30.61 -1.01 -6.38
N CYS A 326 -29.49 -1.62 -6.01
CA CYS A 326 -28.59 -1.03 -5.02
C CYS A 326 -27.55 -0.11 -5.67
N ILE A 327 -27.14 0.90 -4.89
CA ILE A 327 -26.00 1.75 -5.21
C ILE A 327 -24.77 1.34 -4.40
N THR A 328 -23.64 1.93 -4.72
CA THR A 328 -22.42 1.87 -3.90
C THR A 328 -21.90 3.28 -3.62
N SER A 329 -20.74 3.39 -2.97
CA SER A 329 -20.04 4.68 -2.87
C SER A 329 -19.73 5.29 -4.24
N ASP A 330 -19.57 4.46 -5.27
CA ASP A 330 -19.27 4.92 -6.63
C ASP A 330 -20.44 5.71 -7.25
N ASP A 331 -21.67 5.53 -6.77
CA ASP A 331 -22.86 6.22 -7.28
C ASP A 331 -23.33 7.35 -6.35
N LEU A 332 -23.17 7.17 -5.03
CA LEU A 332 -23.74 8.06 -4.01
C LEU A 332 -23.30 9.52 -4.19
N PHE A 333 -22.03 9.77 -4.46
CA PHE A 333 -21.46 11.13 -4.49
C PHE A 333 -21.91 11.97 -5.69
N SER A 334 -22.48 11.34 -6.70
CA SER A 334 -23.03 11.97 -7.90
C SER A 334 -24.54 11.74 -8.05
N LEU A 335 -25.22 11.24 -7.00
CA LEU A 335 -26.63 10.90 -7.08
C LEU A 335 -27.46 12.18 -7.35
N PRO A 336 -28.26 12.23 -8.44
CA PRO A 336 -28.92 13.47 -8.86
C PRO A 336 -30.15 13.84 -8.01
N TYR A 337 -30.56 12.96 -7.10
CA TYR A 337 -31.69 13.15 -6.18
C TYR A 337 -31.28 12.77 -4.76
N CYS A 338 -31.99 13.32 -3.77
CA CYS A 338 -31.76 12.98 -2.37
C CYS A 338 -32.06 11.49 -2.11
N PRO A 339 -31.15 10.74 -1.46
CA PRO A 339 -31.32 9.29 -1.29
C PRO A 339 -32.49 8.91 -0.36
N GLY A 340 -33.01 9.85 0.44
CA GLY A 340 -34.15 9.59 1.34
C GLY A 340 -33.79 8.59 2.44
N LYS A 341 -34.77 7.76 2.86
CA LYS A 341 -34.54 6.71 3.84
C LYS A 341 -33.55 5.67 3.31
N THR A 342 -32.39 5.55 3.93
CA THR A 342 -31.25 4.82 3.37
C THR A 342 -30.82 3.64 4.23
N LEU A 343 -30.72 2.45 3.63
CA LEU A 343 -30.04 1.30 4.23
C LEU A 343 -28.59 1.26 3.73
N VAL A 344 -27.63 1.31 4.63
CA VAL A 344 -26.21 1.06 4.35
C VAL A 344 -25.88 -0.37 4.78
N VAL A 345 -25.53 -1.23 3.83
CA VAL A 345 -25.14 -2.62 4.11
C VAL A 345 -23.63 -2.72 4.22
N GLY A 346 -23.14 -3.08 5.40
CA GLY A 346 -21.71 -3.19 5.69
C GLY A 346 -21.32 -2.40 6.94
N ALA A 347 -20.09 -2.61 7.39
CA ALA A 347 -19.54 -2.00 8.60
C ALA A 347 -18.07 -1.59 8.42
N SER A 348 -17.67 -1.34 7.17
CA SER A 348 -16.37 -0.78 6.82
C SER A 348 -16.32 0.72 7.17
N TYR A 349 -15.14 1.33 7.08
CA TYR A 349 -15.05 2.80 7.24
C TYR A 349 -15.94 3.51 6.22
N VAL A 350 -16.00 3.06 4.96
CA VAL A 350 -16.90 3.63 3.94
C VAL A 350 -18.36 3.58 4.38
N ALA A 351 -18.79 2.44 4.96
CA ALA A 351 -20.16 2.28 5.43
C ALA A 351 -20.51 3.28 6.53
N LEU A 352 -19.65 3.39 7.55
CA LEU A 352 -19.92 4.25 8.72
C LEU A 352 -19.77 5.74 8.39
N GLU A 353 -18.81 6.10 7.54
CA GLU A 353 -18.66 7.48 7.07
C GLU A 353 -19.87 7.94 6.26
N CYS A 354 -20.33 7.11 5.31
CA CYS A 354 -21.52 7.42 4.51
C CYS A 354 -22.80 7.46 5.34
N ALA A 355 -23.01 6.47 6.23
CA ALA A 355 -24.14 6.49 7.14
C ALA A 355 -24.13 7.74 8.03
N GLY A 356 -22.95 8.10 8.55
CA GLY A 356 -22.74 9.24 9.42
C GLY A 356 -23.09 10.57 8.76
N PHE A 357 -22.53 10.87 7.59
CA PHE A 357 -22.86 12.14 6.94
C PHE A 357 -24.31 12.17 6.44
N LEU A 358 -24.89 11.06 5.98
CA LEU A 358 -26.29 11.03 5.54
C LEU A 358 -27.24 11.34 6.71
N ALA A 359 -26.99 10.76 7.89
CA ALA A 359 -27.74 11.07 9.11
C ALA A 359 -27.50 12.52 9.56
N GLY A 360 -26.26 13.02 9.48
CA GLY A 360 -25.93 14.41 9.80
C GLY A 360 -26.60 15.44 8.87
N LEU A 361 -26.94 15.05 7.64
CA LEU A 361 -27.78 15.84 6.72
C LEU A 361 -29.28 15.73 7.01
N GLY A 362 -29.68 14.96 8.01
CA GLY A 362 -31.07 14.81 8.48
C GLY A 362 -31.85 13.65 7.84
N LEU A 363 -31.18 12.66 7.23
CA LEU A 363 -31.84 11.52 6.61
C LEU A 363 -32.06 10.36 7.60
N ASP A 364 -33.11 9.57 7.37
CA ASP A 364 -33.35 8.32 8.13
C ASP A 364 -32.39 7.23 7.62
N VAL A 365 -31.38 6.89 8.43
CA VAL A 365 -30.31 5.97 8.04
C VAL A 365 -30.29 4.75 8.96
N THR A 366 -30.23 3.58 8.33
CA THR A 366 -30.00 2.30 9.02
C THR A 366 -28.71 1.67 8.49
N VAL A 367 -27.86 1.16 9.36
CA VAL A 367 -26.67 0.36 9.02
C VAL A 367 -26.94 -1.11 9.34
N MET A 368 -26.77 -1.98 8.35
CA MET A 368 -26.87 -3.44 8.53
C MET A 368 -25.48 -4.06 8.65
N VAL A 369 -25.21 -4.68 9.79
CA VAL A 369 -23.89 -5.18 10.18
C VAL A 369 -23.92 -6.70 10.26
N ARG A 370 -23.09 -7.37 9.46
CA ARG A 370 -22.97 -8.85 9.50
C ARG A 370 -22.37 -9.37 10.82
N SER A 371 -21.42 -8.65 11.41
CA SER A 371 -20.68 -9.12 12.60
C SER A 371 -20.23 -7.95 13.49
N ILE A 372 -19.06 -7.39 13.24
CA ILE A 372 -18.43 -6.30 14.02
C ILE A 372 -18.21 -5.05 13.16
N LEU A 373 -18.05 -3.91 13.82
CA LEU A 373 -17.71 -2.64 13.20
C LEU A 373 -16.20 -2.54 12.93
N LEU A 374 -15.83 -1.91 11.82
CA LEU A 374 -14.45 -1.57 11.45
C LEU A 374 -13.46 -2.73 11.65
N ARG A 375 -13.79 -3.92 11.13
CA ARG A 375 -12.92 -5.10 11.23
C ARG A 375 -11.49 -4.75 10.81
N GLY A 376 -10.53 -5.03 11.70
CA GLY A 376 -9.11 -4.72 11.50
C GLY A 376 -8.64 -3.44 12.22
N PHE A 377 -9.56 -2.61 12.71
CA PHE A 377 -9.28 -1.51 13.63
C PHE A 377 -9.46 -1.96 15.08
N ASP A 378 -8.89 -1.15 15.99
CA ASP A 378 -9.10 -1.28 17.42
C ASP A 378 -10.59 -1.32 17.79
N GLN A 379 -11.00 -2.42 18.42
CA GLN A 379 -12.42 -2.71 18.63
C GLN A 379 -13.04 -1.88 19.76
N ASP A 380 -12.26 -1.42 20.73
CA ASP A 380 -12.72 -0.46 21.75
C ASP A 380 -13.10 0.87 21.06
N MET A 381 -12.25 1.34 20.15
CA MET A 381 -12.54 2.55 19.36
C MET A 381 -13.74 2.35 18.42
N ALA A 382 -13.82 1.20 17.74
CA ALA A 382 -14.92 0.90 16.82
C ALA A 382 -16.30 0.86 17.52
N ASN A 383 -16.35 0.31 18.73
CA ASN A 383 -17.59 0.27 19.52
C ASN A 383 -18.02 1.68 19.96
N LYS A 384 -17.09 2.51 20.44
CA LYS A 384 -17.40 3.91 20.81
C LYS A 384 -17.93 4.74 19.63
N ILE A 385 -17.41 4.51 18.42
CA ILE A 385 -17.95 5.11 17.20
C ILE A 385 -19.40 4.67 16.96
N GLY A 386 -19.66 3.36 17.06
CA GLY A 386 -21.00 2.80 16.90
C GLY A 386 -22.00 3.35 17.92
N GLU A 387 -21.62 3.38 19.20
CA GLU A 387 -22.41 3.95 20.29
C GLU A 387 -22.75 5.42 20.02
N HIS A 388 -21.75 6.23 19.66
CA HIS A 388 -21.97 7.64 19.34
C HIS A 388 -22.92 7.81 18.15
N MET A 389 -22.77 7.00 17.09
CA MET A 389 -23.67 7.06 15.93
C MET A 389 -25.11 6.64 16.27
N GLU A 390 -25.29 5.62 17.09
CA GLU A 390 -26.62 5.16 17.57
C GLU A 390 -27.34 6.26 18.35
N GLU A 391 -26.63 6.88 19.29
CA GLU A 391 -27.16 7.99 20.10
C GLU A 391 -27.52 9.23 19.26
N HIS A 392 -26.84 9.40 18.12
CA HIS A 392 -27.03 10.53 17.19
C HIS A 392 -27.91 10.17 15.98
N GLY A 393 -28.75 9.14 16.10
CA GLY A 393 -29.87 8.88 15.19
C GLY A 393 -29.61 7.87 14.08
N VAL A 394 -28.44 7.24 14.01
CA VAL A 394 -28.18 6.13 13.08
C VAL A 394 -28.73 4.83 13.68
N LYS A 395 -29.62 4.14 12.97
CA LYS A 395 -30.14 2.84 13.42
C LYS A 395 -29.17 1.73 13.04
N PHE A 396 -29.03 0.70 13.87
CA PHE A 396 -28.22 -0.47 13.54
C PHE A 396 -29.06 -1.76 13.57
N ILE A 397 -28.96 -2.53 12.50
CA ILE A 397 -29.44 -3.92 12.43
C ILE A 397 -28.20 -4.81 12.47
N ARG A 398 -27.92 -5.40 13.63
CA ARG A 398 -26.71 -6.20 13.87
C ARG A 398 -26.99 -7.68 13.67
N LYS A 399 -25.98 -8.39 13.14
CA LYS A 399 -26.00 -9.83 12.86
C LYS A 399 -26.99 -10.26 11.75
N TYR A 400 -27.24 -9.40 10.76
CA TYR A 400 -28.05 -9.74 9.58
C TYR A 400 -27.27 -9.53 8.28
N VAL A 401 -27.71 -10.22 7.23
CA VAL A 401 -27.27 -10.04 5.85
C VAL A 401 -28.47 -9.98 4.90
N PRO A 402 -28.49 -9.08 3.90
CA PRO A 402 -29.54 -9.07 2.89
C PRO A 402 -29.49 -10.34 2.04
N THR A 403 -30.66 -10.87 1.69
CA THR A 403 -30.83 -12.05 0.84
C THR A 403 -31.61 -11.74 -0.44
N LYS A 404 -32.39 -10.65 -0.47
CA LYS A 404 -33.16 -10.22 -1.64
C LYS A 404 -33.46 -8.72 -1.60
N ILE A 405 -33.43 -8.06 -2.77
CA ILE A 405 -33.81 -6.66 -2.95
C ILE A 405 -34.88 -6.58 -4.02
N GLU A 406 -36.01 -5.91 -3.72
CA GLU A 406 -37.14 -5.80 -4.64
C GLU A 406 -37.59 -4.35 -4.78
N GLN A 407 -37.86 -3.91 -6.01
CA GLN A 407 -38.48 -2.60 -6.23
C GLN A 407 -40.00 -2.70 -6.07
N ILE A 408 -40.55 -1.99 -5.08
CA ILE A 408 -42.00 -1.94 -4.82
C ILE A 408 -42.64 -0.66 -5.36
N LYS A 409 -41.86 0.41 -5.55
CA LYS A 409 -42.30 1.63 -6.25
C LYS A 409 -41.17 2.21 -7.10
N LYS A 410 -41.45 2.48 -8.39
CA LYS A 410 -40.53 3.21 -9.28
C LYS A 410 -40.45 4.69 -8.88
N GLY A 411 -39.29 5.32 -9.03
CA GLY A 411 -39.11 6.75 -8.78
C GLY A 411 -37.65 7.13 -8.51
N THR A 412 -37.44 8.42 -8.24
CA THR A 412 -36.13 9.02 -7.89
C THR A 412 -36.29 9.92 -6.66
N PRO A 413 -36.18 9.39 -5.43
CA PRO A 413 -35.95 7.98 -5.14
C PRO A 413 -37.23 7.13 -5.26
N GLY A 414 -37.05 5.85 -5.58
CA GLY A 414 -38.11 4.86 -5.56
C GLY A 414 -38.38 4.35 -4.15
N LEU A 415 -39.00 3.17 -4.06
CA LEU A 415 -39.13 2.43 -2.81
C LEU A 415 -38.72 0.98 -3.05
N LEU A 416 -37.80 0.50 -2.20
CA LEU A 416 -37.20 -0.82 -2.25
C LEU A 416 -37.58 -1.59 -0.97
N LYS A 417 -37.91 -2.86 -1.13
CA LYS A 417 -38.06 -3.82 -0.04
C LYS A 417 -36.78 -4.65 0.06
N VAL A 418 -36.25 -4.74 1.27
CA VAL A 418 -35.06 -5.54 1.60
C VAL A 418 -35.49 -6.69 2.50
N THR A 419 -35.23 -7.92 2.05
CA THR A 419 -35.32 -9.11 2.90
C THR A 419 -33.93 -9.46 3.40
N ALA A 420 -33.79 -9.65 4.71
CA ALA A 420 -32.52 -10.00 5.34
C ALA A 420 -32.68 -11.18 6.29
N GLN A 421 -31.64 -12.00 6.36
CA GLN A 421 -31.58 -13.17 7.24
C GLN A 421 -30.56 -12.93 8.35
N ALA A 422 -30.90 -13.38 9.55
CA ALA A 422 -29.97 -13.41 10.67
C ALA A 422 -28.77 -14.33 10.36
N THR A 423 -27.62 -14.01 10.92
CA THR A 423 -26.38 -14.75 10.72
C THR A 423 -26.21 -15.94 11.67
N GLU A 424 -26.96 -15.95 12.76
CA GLU A 424 -26.85 -16.96 13.84
C GLU A 424 -28.05 -17.92 13.87
N ASN A 425 -29.15 -17.59 13.18
CA ASN A 425 -30.36 -18.40 13.14
C ASN A 425 -31.10 -18.20 11.79
N SER A 426 -32.29 -18.80 11.65
CA SER A 426 -33.10 -18.71 10.43
C SER A 426 -34.13 -17.56 10.44
N GLU A 427 -34.01 -16.61 11.36
CA GLU A 427 -34.90 -15.46 11.44
C GLU A 427 -34.75 -14.57 10.20
N ILE A 428 -35.88 -14.13 9.66
CA ILE A 428 -35.96 -13.26 8.49
C ILE A 428 -36.66 -11.99 8.90
N ILE A 429 -36.10 -10.85 8.49
CA ILE A 429 -36.70 -9.54 8.66
C ILE A 429 -36.88 -8.87 7.29
N GLU A 430 -37.81 -7.94 7.23
CA GLU A 430 -38.07 -7.12 6.06
C GLU A 430 -38.06 -5.64 6.42
N GLY A 431 -37.59 -4.79 5.50
CA GLY A 431 -37.62 -3.35 5.68
C GLY A 431 -37.73 -2.60 4.37
N GLU A 432 -38.38 -1.45 4.40
CA GLU A 432 -38.55 -0.58 3.23
C GLU A 432 -37.63 0.64 3.30
N TYR A 433 -36.96 0.91 2.18
CA TYR A 433 -35.96 1.97 2.03
C TYR A 433 -36.09 2.65 0.66
N ASN A 434 -35.76 3.93 0.59
CA ASN A 434 -35.66 4.65 -0.67
C ASN A 434 -34.39 4.29 -1.43
N THR A 435 -33.29 4.09 -0.70
CA THR A 435 -31.96 3.78 -1.23
C THR A 435 -31.34 2.65 -0.42
N VAL A 436 -30.69 1.69 -1.10
CA VAL A 436 -29.84 0.67 -0.48
C VAL A 436 -28.42 0.84 -1.02
N MET A 437 -27.47 1.11 -0.12
CA MET A 437 -26.05 1.30 -0.45
C MET A 437 -25.24 0.11 0.04
N LEU A 438 -24.50 -0.54 -0.86
CA LEU A 438 -23.58 -1.62 -0.53
C LEU A 438 -22.18 -1.06 -0.24
N ALA A 439 -21.68 -1.33 0.96
CA ALA A 439 -20.35 -0.94 1.44
C ALA A 439 -19.64 -2.13 2.13
N ILE A 440 -19.70 -3.29 1.47
CA ILE A 440 -19.28 -4.62 1.97
C ILE A 440 -17.84 -5.02 1.61
N GLY A 441 -17.02 -4.05 1.25
CA GLY A 441 -15.65 -4.25 0.77
C GLY A 441 -15.50 -3.94 -0.72
N ARG A 442 -14.27 -4.06 -1.20
CA ARG A 442 -13.88 -3.76 -2.58
C ARG A 442 -13.04 -4.92 -3.13
N ASP A 443 -13.08 -5.09 -4.43
CA ASP A 443 -12.35 -6.13 -5.17
C ASP A 443 -11.31 -5.50 -6.10
N ALA A 444 -10.08 -6.04 -6.08
CA ALA A 444 -8.99 -5.56 -6.91
C ALA A 444 -9.25 -5.71 -8.42
N CYS A 445 -8.90 -4.69 -9.18
CA CYS A 445 -9.05 -4.65 -10.63
C CYS A 445 -7.89 -5.37 -11.35
N THR A 446 -7.79 -6.68 -11.13
CA THR A 446 -6.75 -7.56 -11.71
C THR A 446 -7.29 -8.52 -12.78
N LYS A 447 -8.62 -8.66 -12.85
CA LYS A 447 -9.30 -9.48 -13.85
C LYS A 447 -9.47 -8.71 -15.16
N LYS A 448 -9.47 -9.43 -16.28
CA LYS A 448 -9.69 -8.91 -17.64
C LYS A 448 -8.65 -7.89 -18.17
N ILE A 449 -7.53 -7.70 -17.48
CA ILE A 449 -6.39 -6.90 -17.96
C ILE A 449 -5.24 -7.75 -18.53
N GLY A 450 -5.42 -9.07 -18.67
CA GLY A 450 -4.45 -9.94 -19.34
C GLY A 450 -3.22 -10.38 -18.51
N LEU A 451 -3.23 -10.26 -17.18
CA LEU A 451 -2.09 -10.63 -16.31
C LEU A 451 -1.59 -12.06 -16.53
N GLN A 452 -2.50 -13.00 -16.81
CA GLN A 452 -2.18 -14.39 -17.11
C GLN A 452 -1.34 -14.56 -18.38
N LYS A 453 -1.50 -13.67 -19.37
CA LYS A 453 -0.77 -13.72 -20.65
C LYS A 453 0.69 -13.30 -20.50
N VAL A 454 1.02 -12.55 -19.44
CA VAL A 454 2.38 -12.09 -19.11
C VAL A 454 2.97 -12.83 -17.90
N GLY A 455 2.19 -13.71 -17.27
CA GLY A 455 2.64 -14.55 -16.15
C GLY A 455 2.72 -13.82 -14.81
N VAL A 456 2.02 -12.70 -14.62
CA VAL A 456 1.93 -12.03 -13.31
C VAL A 456 1.05 -12.89 -12.40
N ARG A 457 1.59 -13.27 -11.24
CA ARG A 457 0.86 -14.03 -10.23
C ARG A 457 -0.13 -13.12 -9.49
N ILE A 458 -1.29 -13.67 -9.19
CA ILE A 458 -2.30 -13.06 -8.32
C ILE A 458 -2.56 -14.02 -7.15
N ASN A 459 -2.89 -13.48 -5.99
CA ASN A 459 -3.45 -14.29 -4.92
C ASN A 459 -4.93 -14.56 -5.25
N GLU A 460 -5.30 -15.82 -5.50
CA GLU A 460 -6.66 -16.21 -5.93
C GLU A 460 -7.73 -15.90 -4.88
N ASN A 461 -7.39 -15.91 -3.59
CA ASN A 461 -8.34 -15.65 -2.51
C ASN A 461 -8.67 -14.16 -2.38
N THR A 462 -7.68 -13.28 -2.60
CA THR A 462 -7.85 -11.83 -2.44
C THR A 462 -8.00 -11.10 -3.78
N GLY A 463 -7.64 -11.74 -4.88
CA GLY A 463 -7.52 -11.12 -6.21
C GLY A 463 -6.37 -10.13 -6.34
N LYS A 464 -5.51 -9.99 -5.32
CA LYS A 464 -4.46 -8.96 -5.25
C LYS A 464 -3.12 -9.44 -5.81
N ILE A 465 -2.23 -8.49 -6.11
CA ILE A 465 -0.91 -8.77 -6.68
C ILE A 465 0.13 -8.81 -5.54
N PRO A 466 0.78 -9.97 -5.28
CA PRO A 466 1.96 -10.02 -4.42
C PRO A 466 3.16 -9.35 -5.12
N VAL A 467 3.89 -8.54 -4.36
CA VAL A 467 5.10 -7.87 -4.81
C VAL A 467 6.22 -8.02 -3.79
N ASN A 468 7.46 -7.82 -4.21
CA ASN A 468 8.59 -7.70 -3.29
C ASN A 468 8.58 -6.33 -2.56
N ASP A 469 9.61 -6.07 -1.76
CA ASP A 469 9.77 -4.84 -1.00
C ASP A 469 10.19 -3.61 -1.84
N LYS A 470 10.17 -3.74 -3.17
CA LYS A 470 10.42 -2.68 -4.15
C LYS A 470 9.25 -2.52 -5.12
N GLU A 471 8.06 -3.02 -4.78
CA GLU A 471 6.83 -2.95 -5.58
C GLU A 471 6.93 -3.68 -6.94
N GLN A 472 7.90 -4.59 -7.10
CA GLN A 472 8.07 -5.40 -8.30
C GLN A 472 7.28 -6.72 -8.18
N THR A 473 6.59 -7.08 -9.26
CA THR A 473 5.89 -8.37 -9.34
C THR A 473 6.88 -9.52 -9.59
N ASN A 474 6.40 -10.75 -9.75
CA ASN A 474 7.24 -11.87 -10.19
C ASN A 474 7.75 -11.73 -11.64
N VAL A 475 7.24 -10.76 -12.41
CA VAL A 475 7.67 -10.46 -13.78
C VAL A 475 8.57 -9.21 -13.73
N PRO A 476 9.87 -9.30 -14.10
CA PRO A 476 10.85 -8.24 -13.80
C PRO A 476 10.56 -6.84 -14.36
N TYR A 477 9.83 -6.76 -15.47
CA TYR A 477 9.46 -5.50 -16.13
C TYR A 477 8.07 -4.97 -15.72
N ILE A 478 7.38 -5.65 -14.81
CA ILE A 478 6.05 -5.27 -14.33
C ILE A 478 6.08 -4.99 -12.83
N TYR A 479 5.59 -3.82 -12.47
CA TYR A 479 5.48 -3.31 -11.10
C TYR A 479 4.00 -3.09 -10.77
N ALA A 480 3.66 -3.03 -9.49
CA ALA A 480 2.30 -2.72 -9.05
C ALA A 480 2.33 -1.82 -7.81
N ILE A 481 1.37 -0.90 -7.70
CA ILE A 481 1.25 0.03 -6.55
C ILE A 481 -0.20 0.30 -6.18
N GLY A 482 -0.40 0.79 -4.95
CA GLY A 482 -1.71 1.14 -4.42
C GLY A 482 -2.54 -0.08 -4.07
N ASP A 483 -3.86 0.08 -4.10
CA ASP A 483 -4.81 -0.85 -3.49
C ASP A 483 -4.82 -2.25 -4.11
N VAL A 484 -4.28 -2.39 -5.33
CA VAL A 484 -4.12 -3.67 -6.04
C VAL A 484 -3.09 -4.59 -5.35
N LEU A 485 -2.26 -4.06 -4.46
CA LEU A 485 -1.21 -4.79 -3.78
C LEU A 485 -1.72 -5.61 -2.61
N GLU A 486 -1.19 -6.82 -2.47
CA GLU A 486 -1.46 -7.68 -1.33
C GLU A 486 -0.76 -7.18 -0.05
N GLY A 487 -1.49 -7.12 1.06
CA GLY A 487 -0.93 -6.88 2.39
C GLY A 487 -0.38 -5.47 2.61
N LYS A 488 -0.76 -4.48 1.78
CA LYS A 488 -0.38 -3.08 1.94
C LYS A 488 -1.60 -2.21 2.30
N PRO A 489 -1.41 -1.12 3.08
CA PRO A 489 -2.50 -0.18 3.37
C PRO A 489 -3.07 0.47 2.09
N GLU A 490 -4.39 0.40 1.94
CA GLU A 490 -5.17 0.91 0.80
C GLU A 490 -5.48 2.41 0.98
N LEU A 491 -4.45 3.25 0.93
CA LEU A 491 -4.56 4.68 1.23
C LEU A 491 -3.91 5.54 0.15
N THR A 492 -4.56 6.65 -0.19
CA THR A 492 -4.08 7.59 -1.23
C THR A 492 -2.65 8.09 -0.99
N PRO A 493 -2.28 8.57 0.22
CA PRO A 493 -0.90 9.02 0.47
C PRO A 493 0.13 7.90 0.30
N VAL A 494 -0.24 6.65 0.63
CA VAL A 494 0.61 5.47 0.43
C VAL A 494 0.80 5.21 -1.06
N ALA A 495 -0.27 5.21 -1.86
CA ALA A 495 -0.19 5.02 -3.31
C ALA A 495 0.67 6.11 -4.00
N ILE A 496 0.51 7.38 -3.60
CA ILE A 496 1.31 8.50 -4.12
C ILE A 496 2.79 8.32 -3.77
N GLN A 497 3.10 8.03 -2.51
CA GLN A 497 4.48 7.87 -2.05
C GLN A 497 5.16 6.65 -2.68
N ALA A 498 4.46 5.52 -2.76
CA ALA A 498 4.95 4.31 -3.42
C ALA A 498 5.26 4.56 -4.90
N GLY A 499 4.35 5.23 -5.63
CA GLY A 499 4.55 5.56 -7.04
C GLY A 499 5.75 6.47 -7.29
N ARG A 500 5.90 7.55 -6.51
CA ARG A 500 7.04 8.48 -6.62
C ARG A 500 8.37 7.78 -6.31
N LEU A 501 8.45 7.09 -5.19
CA LEU A 501 9.69 6.42 -4.77
C LEU A 501 10.08 5.30 -5.73
N LEU A 502 9.11 4.51 -6.22
CA LEU A 502 9.37 3.49 -7.23
C LEU A 502 10.03 4.09 -8.46
N VAL A 503 9.46 5.14 -9.02
CA VAL A 503 9.97 5.80 -10.23
C VAL A 503 11.39 6.33 -10.02
N ARG A 504 11.69 6.95 -8.88
CA ARG A 504 13.06 7.39 -8.56
C ARG A 504 14.04 6.22 -8.53
N ARG A 505 13.64 5.07 -8.00
CA ARG A 505 14.50 3.87 -8.04
C ARG A 505 14.70 3.35 -9.47
N LEU A 506 13.70 3.51 -10.34
CA LEU A 506 13.78 3.06 -11.73
C LEU A 506 14.62 3.98 -12.61
N TYR A 507 14.58 5.30 -12.39
CA TYR A 507 15.11 6.28 -13.36
C TYR A 507 16.04 7.34 -12.78
N ASP A 508 16.21 7.42 -11.47
CA ASP A 508 17.05 8.41 -10.77
C ASP A 508 18.19 7.76 -9.96
N GLY A 509 18.33 6.42 -10.02
CA GLY A 509 19.32 5.69 -9.23
C GLY A 509 19.08 5.71 -7.72
N ALA A 510 17.88 6.11 -7.28
CA ALA A 510 17.55 6.17 -5.85
C ALA A 510 17.45 4.77 -5.22
N PHE A 511 17.63 4.70 -3.90
CA PHE A 511 17.52 3.45 -3.13
C PHE A 511 16.32 3.42 -2.16
N THR A 512 15.70 4.58 -1.90
CA THR A 512 14.65 4.74 -0.90
C THR A 512 13.39 3.96 -1.24
N LYS A 513 12.91 3.15 -0.30
CA LYS A 513 11.68 2.35 -0.39
C LYS A 513 10.50 3.05 0.27
N CYS A 514 9.28 2.68 -0.11
CA CYS A 514 8.10 3.12 0.60
C CYS A 514 8.03 2.45 1.97
N ASP A 515 7.91 3.24 3.03
CA ASP A 515 7.73 2.74 4.39
C ASP A 515 6.24 2.55 4.69
N TYR A 516 5.83 1.29 4.75
CA TYR A 516 4.46 0.86 5.02
C TYR A 516 4.16 0.64 6.51
N ILE A 517 5.11 0.94 7.40
CA ILE A 517 4.97 0.74 8.84
C ILE A 517 4.47 2.04 9.49
N ASN A 518 3.54 1.90 10.44
CA ASN A 518 2.94 3.01 11.20
C ASN A 518 2.32 4.09 10.29
N VAL A 519 1.59 3.65 9.26
CA VAL A 519 0.84 4.58 8.40
C VAL A 519 -0.37 5.10 9.19
N PRO A 520 -0.51 6.42 9.41
CA PRO A 520 -1.67 6.97 10.09
C PRO A 520 -2.92 6.86 9.22
N THR A 521 -4.06 6.67 9.88
CA THR A 521 -5.39 6.56 9.25
C THR A 521 -6.40 7.37 10.04
N THR A 522 -7.38 7.95 9.35
CA THR A 522 -8.52 8.61 9.99
C THR A 522 -9.82 8.14 9.34
N VAL A 523 -10.76 7.72 10.18
CA VAL A 523 -12.14 7.40 9.81
C VAL A 523 -13.00 8.63 10.13
N PHE A 524 -13.62 9.20 9.10
CA PHE A 524 -14.39 10.44 9.16
C PHE A 524 -15.87 10.17 9.45
N THR A 525 -16.14 9.47 10.55
CA THR A 525 -17.47 9.35 11.16
C THR A 525 -17.89 10.67 11.82
N PRO A 526 -19.18 10.84 12.23
CA PRO A 526 -19.64 12.09 12.83
C PRO A 526 -18.77 12.56 14.01
N LEU A 527 -18.28 11.60 14.80
CA LEU A 527 -17.11 11.77 15.64
C LEU A 527 -15.92 11.05 15.01
N GLU A 528 -14.89 11.80 14.63
CA GLU A 528 -13.78 11.27 13.84
C GLU A 528 -12.86 10.39 14.67
N TYR A 529 -12.29 9.36 14.06
CA TYR A 529 -11.33 8.44 14.70
C TYR A 529 -10.01 8.43 13.96
N GLY A 530 -8.96 8.92 14.61
CA GLY A 530 -7.58 8.89 14.15
C GLY A 530 -6.77 7.79 14.82
N ALA A 531 -5.94 7.08 14.05
CA ALA A 531 -5.12 5.98 14.53
C ALA A 531 -3.74 5.94 13.85
N CYS A 532 -2.72 5.50 14.59
CA CYS A 532 -1.39 5.20 14.06
C CYS A 532 -0.75 4.06 14.86
N GLY A 533 -0.20 3.05 14.16
CA GLY A 533 0.43 1.88 14.80
C GLY A 533 -0.55 0.73 15.04
N TYR A 534 -0.28 -0.07 16.07
CA TYR A 534 -1.08 -1.24 16.43
C TYR A 534 -2.38 -0.85 17.15
N SER A 535 -3.45 -1.61 16.92
CA SER A 535 -4.55 -1.68 17.88
C SER A 535 -4.12 -2.40 19.16
N GLU A 536 -4.90 -2.22 20.22
CA GLU A 536 -4.64 -2.82 21.52
C GLU A 536 -4.59 -4.35 21.44
N GLU A 537 -5.59 -4.96 20.80
CA GLU A 537 -5.66 -6.41 20.63
C GLU A 537 -4.49 -6.95 19.80
N LYS A 538 -4.04 -6.22 18.77
CA LYS A 538 -2.87 -6.62 17.96
C LYS A 538 -1.54 -6.43 18.67
N ALA A 539 -1.41 -5.40 19.50
CA ALA A 539 -0.25 -5.22 20.35
C ALA A 539 -0.13 -6.36 21.39
N ILE A 540 -1.25 -6.74 22.00
CA ILE A 540 -1.31 -7.85 22.95
C ILE A 540 -1.00 -9.18 22.25
N GLU A 541 -1.61 -9.47 21.10
CA GLU A 541 -1.35 -10.67 20.30
C GLU A 541 0.14 -10.79 19.95
N ARG A 542 0.78 -9.69 19.57
CA ARG A 542 2.17 -9.68 19.09
C ARG A 542 3.21 -9.70 20.21
N PHE A 543 2.99 -8.96 21.29
CA PHE A 543 4.01 -8.73 22.33
C PHE A 543 3.68 -9.37 23.68
N GLY A 544 2.43 -9.83 23.87
CA GLY A 544 1.93 -10.40 25.12
C GLY A 544 1.41 -9.33 26.09
N ASN A 545 0.29 -9.63 26.75
CA ASN A 545 -0.41 -8.69 27.64
C ASN A 545 0.48 -8.04 28.72
N ASN A 546 1.38 -8.83 29.32
CA ASN A 546 2.25 -8.36 30.41
C ASN A 546 3.29 -7.32 29.95
N ARG A 547 3.53 -7.19 28.64
CA ARG A 547 4.46 -6.22 28.05
C ARG A 547 3.78 -4.97 27.51
N ILE A 548 2.46 -4.90 27.59
CA ILE A 548 1.68 -3.77 27.09
C ILE A 548 1.12 -2.97 28.26
N GLU A 549 1.25 -1.65 28.18
CA GLU A 549 0.57 -0.70 29.06
C GLU A 549 -0.23 0.27 28.19
N VAL A 550 -1.48 0.52 28.57
CA VAL A 550 -2.41 1.37 27.80
C VAL A 550 -2.78 2.56 28.66
N TYR A 551 -2.33 3.75 28.28
CA TYR A 551 -2.70 5.00 28.92
C TYR A 551 -3.89 5.60 28.17
N HIS A 552 -4.89 6.07 28.90
CA HIS A 552 -6.14 6.50 28.28
C HIS A 552 -6.91 7.50 29.15
N SER A 553 -7.77 8.30 28.49
CA SER A 553 -8.67 9.25 29.15
C SER A 553 -9.81 9.59 28.22
N TYR A 554 -10.99 9.85 28.78
CA TYR A 554 -11.97 10.70 28.09
C TYR A 554 -11.50 12.16 28.11
N PHE A 555 -12.00 12.98 27.19
CA PHE A 555 -11.82 14.42 27.19
C PHE A 555 -13.07 15.12 26.66
N TRP A 556 -13.22 16.41 26.98
CA TRP A 556 -14.33 17.23 26.52
C TRP A 556 -13.76 18.44 25.77
N PRO A 557 -13.94 18.53 24.44
CA PRO A 557 -13.51 19.70 23.68
C PRO A 557 -14.09 20.98 24.29
N LEU A 558 -13.29 22.03 24.44
CA LEU A 558 -13.76 23.28 25.03
C LEU A 558 -14.94 23.86 24.25
N GLU A 559 -14.92 23.71 22.92
CA GLU A 559 -15.97 24.18 22.01
C GLU A 559 -17.31 23.46 22.22
N TRP A 560 -17.31 22.31 22.89
CA TRP A 560 -18.51 21.52 23.16
C TRP A 560 -19.19 21.90 24.48
N THR A 561 -18.51 22.67 25.34
CA THR A 561 -19.02 23.06 26.67
C THR A 561 -20.21 24.01 26.59
N VAL A 562 -20.08 25.11 25.85
CA VAL A 562 -21.12 26.13 25.66
C VAL A 562 -22.39 25.56 25.02
N PRO A 563 -22.34 24.79 23.91
CA PRO A 563 -23.54 24.18 23.34
C PRO A 563 -24.04 22.98 24.15
N SER A 564 -23.42 22.66 25.30
CA SER A 564 -23.81 21.55 26.18
C SER A 564 -23.88 20.21 25.46
N ARG A 565 -22.93 19.97 24.54
CA ARG A 565 -22.77 18.65 23.92
C ARG A 565 -22.27 17.65 24.96
N ASP A 566 -22.48 16.36 24.67
CA ASP A 566 -22.12 15.27 25.56
C ASP A 566 -20.66 15.36 26.07
N ASN A 567 -20.52 15.35 27.40
CA ASN A 567 -19.23 15.13 28.02
C ASN A 567 -18.85 13.63 27.94
N ASN A 568 -17.57 13.32 28.15
CA ASN A 568 -17.08 11.92 28.22
C ASN A 568 -17.35 11.05 26.97
N ARG A 569 -17.42 11.67 25.78
CA ARG A 569 -17.53 10.94 24.49
C ARG A 569 -16.24 10.93 23.68
N CYS A 570 -15.49 12.02 23.70
CA CYS A 570 -14.17 12.04 23.07
C CYS A 570 -13.19 11.23 23.93
N TYR A 571 -12.34 10.44 23.30
CA TYR A 571 -11.50 9.46 23.99
C TYR A 571 -10.13 9.37 23.34
N ALA A 572 -9.09 9.36 24.16
CA ALA A 572 -7.71 9.26 23.75
C ALA A 572 -7.07 8.03 24.40
N LYS A 573 -6.28 7.28 23.64
CA LYS A 573 -5.39 6.26 24.20
C LYS A 573 -4.08 6.11 23.44
N ILE A 574 -3.04 5.72 24.17
CA ILE A 574 -1.76 5.30 23.63
C ILE A 574 -1.40 3.92 24.18
N ILE A 575 -0.75 3.12 23.34
CA ILE A 575 -0.34 1.76 23.66
C ILE A 575 1.19 1.75 23.69
N CYS A 576 1.74 1.41 24.84
CA CYS A 576 3.18 1.43 25.10
C CYS A 576 3.72 0.00 25.25
N ASN A 577 4.88 -0.26 24.66
CA ASN A 577 5.64 -1.48 24.85
C ASN A 577 6.62 -1.32 26.01
N LEU A 578 6.32 -1.96 27.14
CA LEU A 578 7.12 -1.91 28.37
C LEU A 578 8.53 -2.48 28.16
N ALA A 579 8.68 -3.51 27.32
CA ALA A 579 9.98 -4.14 27.05
C ALA A 579 10.88 -3.27 26.17
N ASP A 580 10.31 -2.27 25.48
CA ASP A 580 11.02 -1.32 24.64
C ASP A 580 10.98 0.09 25.24
N ARG A 581 11.27 0.18 26.55
CA ARG A 581 11.38 1.45 27.29
C ARG A 581 10.16 2.37 27.06
N ASN A 582 8.95 1.82 27.22
CA ASN A 582 7.69 2.53 27.03
C ASN A 582 7.53 3.19 25.65
N ARG A 583 8.08 2.60 24.59
CA ARG A 583 7.88 3.06 23.22
C ARG A 583 6.40 3.03 22.86
N VAL A 584 5.91 4.13 22.31
CA VAL A 584 4.53 4.22 21.80
C VAL A 584 4.45 3.44 20.50
N ILE A 585 3.65 2.38 20.51
CA ILE A 585 3.48 1.46 19.37
C ILE A 585 2.05 1.48 18.81
N GLY A 586 1.13 2.17 19.49
CA GLY A 586 -0.22 2.44 19.04
C GLY A 586 -0.73 3.77 19.59
N PHE A 587 -1.47 4.52 18.78
CA PHE A 587 -2.03 5.82 19.09
C PHE A 587 -3.45 5.86 18.53
N HIS A 588 -4.41 6.29 19.36
CA HIS A 588 -5.82 6.35 19.00
C HIS A 588 -6.49 7.58 19.61
N VAL A 589 -7.23 8.32 18.79
CA VAL A 589 -8.03 9.47 19.22
C VAL A 589 -9.41 9.41 18.56
N LEU A 590 -10.47 9.47 19.36
CA LEU A 590 -11.84 9.66 18.94
C LEU A 590 -12.26 11.06 19.37
N GLY A 591 -12.51 11.97 18.43
CA GLY A 591 -12.75 13.37 18.72
C GLY A 591 -12.86 14.23 17.45
N PRO A 592 -13.21 15.52 17.58
CA PRO A 592 -13.17 16.44 16.45
C PRO A 592 -11.73 16.59 15.92
N ASN A 593 -11.59 16.79 14.61
CA ASN A 593 -10.32 17.03 13.93
C ASN A 593 -9.26 15.92 14.16
N ALA A 594 -9.70 14.67 14.33
CA ALA A 594 -8.84 13.55 14.69
C ALA A 594 -7.72 13.31 13.67
N GLY A 595 -7.95 13.64 12.40
CA GLY A 595 -6.92 13.57 11.35
C GLY A 595 -5.79 14.56 11.55
N GLU A 596 -6.12 15.80 11.92
CA GLU A 596 -5.14 16.86 12.15
C GLU A 596 -4.27 16.54 13.38
N ILE A 597 -4.91 16.03 14.45
CA ILE A 597 -4.22 15.58 15.67
C ILE A 597 -3.26 14.42 15.33
N THR A 598 -3.76 13.38 14.67
CA THR A 598 -2.99 12.15 14.43
C THR A 598 -1.77 12.36 13.54
N GLN A 599 -1.84 13.29 12.58
CA GLN A 599 -0.78 13.50 11.60
C GLN A 599 0.56 13.91 12.24
N GLY A 600 0.53 14.77 13.26
CA GLY A 600 1.73 15.17 14.01
C GLY A 600 2.33 14.03 14.82
N PHE A 601 1.49 13.29 15.56
CA PHE A 601 1.93 12.14 16.36
C PHE A 601 2.48 10.99 15.50
N ALA A 602 1.98 10.81 14.28
CA ALA A 602 2.52 9.80 13.36
C ALA A 602 4.00 10.04 13.03
N ALA A 603 4.41 11.30 12.88
CA ALA A 603 5.82 11.65 12.68
C ALA A 603 6.65 11.30 13.93
N ALA A 604 6.15 11.64 15.12
CA ALA A 604 6.80 11.30 16.39
C ALA A 604 6.93 9.77 16.59
N ILE A 605 5.91 8.99 16.23
CA ILE A 605 5.92 7.53 16.29
C ILE A 605 6.97 6.95 15.32
N LYS A 606 7.12 7.52 14.11
CA LYS A 606 8.21 7.15 13.20
C LYS A 606 9.59 7.44 13.79
N CYS A 607 9.74 8.53 14.56
CA CYS A 607 10.95 8.82 15.32
C CYS A 607 11.14 7.93 16.57
N GLY A 608 10.16 7.10 16.92
CA GLY A 608 10.24 6.19 18.05
C GLY A 608 9.94 6.79 19.40
N ILE A 609 9.00 7.74 19.43
CA ILE A 609 8.57 8.42 20.67
C ILE A 609 8.22 7.43 21.78
N ARG A 610 8.58 7.78 23.00
CA ARG A 610 8.26 7.07 24.24
C ARG A 610 7.28 7.86 25.09
N LYS A 611 6.62 7.17 26.03
CA LYS A 611 5.70 7.79 26.97
C LYS A 611 6.32 8.98 27.72
N GLU A 612 7.57 8.84 28.17
CA GLU A 612 8.26 9.89 28.92
C GLU A 612 8.48 11.17 28.09
N GLN A 613 8.66 11.02 26.77
CA GLN A 613 8.80 12.17 25.88
C GLN A 613 7.46 12.89 25.68
N LEU A 614 6.35 12.15 25.58
CA LEU A 614 5.01 12.73 25.58
C LEU A 614 4.76 13.52 26.87
N ASP A 615 5.10 12.95 28.02
CA ASP A 615 4.88 13.58 29.34
C ASP A 615 5.74 14.84 29.55
N SER A 616 6.95 14.85 29.00
CA SER A 616 7.82 16.04 29.04
C SER A 616 7.41 17.14 28.06
N THR A 617 6.52 16.84 27.10
CA THR A 617 6.08 17.81 26.11
C THR A 617 5.03 18.73 26.71
N ILE A 618 5.24 20.04 26.64
CA ILE A 618 4.26 21.02 27.11
C ILE A 618 3.10 21.11 26.11
N GLY A 619 1.87 20.91 26.60
CA GLY A 619 0.65 21.05 25.82
C GLY A 619 0.38 22.50 25.39
N ILE A 620 -0.25 22.67 24.23
CA ILE A 620 -0.86 23.94 23.83
C ILE A 620 -2.25 23.98 24.48
N HIS A 621 -2.63 25.08 25.11
CA HIS A 621 -3.92 25.18 25.80
C HIS A 621 -4.74 26.40 25.32
N PRO A 622 -6.04 26.24 25.01
CA PRO A 622 -6.82 25.00 25.00
C PRO A 622 -6.82 24.30 23.62
N VAL A 623 -6.45 23.01 23.55
CA VAL A 623 -6.64 22.18 22.34
C VAL A 623 -6.91 20.70 22.69
N CYS A 624 -7.72 20.01 21.88
CA CYS A 624 -8.00 18.58 22.08
C CYS A 624 -6.73 17.70 22.14
N ALA A 625 -5.69 18.03 21.37
CA ALA A 625 -4.46 17.25 21.29
C ALA A 625 -3.63 17.27 22.58
N GLU A 626 -3.81 18.25 23.47
CA GLU A 626 -3.00 18.39 24.69
C GLU A 626 -3.20 17.22 25.65
N ILE A 627 -4.34 16.52 25.58
CA ILE A 627 -4.65 15.34 26.39
C ILE A 627 -3.52 14.29 26.35
N PHE A 628 -2.83 14.16 25.22
CA PHE A 628 -1.74 13.20 25.03
C PHE A 628 -0.47 13.53 25.82
N THR A 629 -0.34 14.76 26.33
CA THR A 629 0.77 15.20 27.18
C THR A 629 0.53 14.93 28.66
N THR A 630 -0.70 14.56 29.05
CA THR A 630 -1.12 14.42 30.46
C THR A 630 -1.77 13.07 30.79
N LEU A 631 -1.77 12.10 29.85
CA LEU A 631 -2.33 10.76 30.09
C LEU A 631 -1.59 10.03 31.23
N SER A 632 -2.24 9.88 32.39
CA SER A 632 -1.66 9.24 33.58
C SER A 632 -2.35 7.93 33.96
N VAL A 633 -3.66 7.81 33.74
CA VAL A 633 -4.46 6.62 34.06
C VAL A 633 -4.15 5.50 33.06
N THR A 634 -3.94 4.28 33.58
CA THR A 634 -3.76 3.08 32.75
C THR A 634 -4.91 2.10 32.89
N LYS A 635 -5.21 1.34 31.83
CA LYS A 635 -6.22 0.27 31.88
C LYS A 635 -5.92 -0.75 32.99
N ARG A 636 -4.64 -1.08 33.21
CA ARG A 636 -4.21 -2.03 34.25
C ARG A 636 -4.48 -1.51 35.66
N SER A 637 -4.38 -0.21 35.87
CA SER A 637 -4.65 0.41 37.18
C SER A 637 -6.13 0.38 37.57
N GLY A 638 -7.04 0.27 36.60
CA GLY A 638 -8.50 0.37 36.84
C GLY A 638 -8.96 1.76 37.29
N GLY A 639 -8.13 2.80 37.15
CA GLY A 639 -8.46 4.16 37.54
C GLY A 639 -9.63 4.75 36.73
N ASN A 640 -10.28 5.77 37.28
CA ASN A 640 -11.36 6.46 36.59
C ASN A 640 -10.81 7.32 35.45
N VAL A 641 -11.38 7.16 34.25
CA VAL A 641 -11.01 7.91 33.04
C VAL A 641 -12.02 8.97 32.64
N ALA A 642 -13.15 9.08 33.36
CA ALA A 642 -14.14 10.11 33.13
C ALA A 642 -13.59 11.48 33.55
N GLN A 643 -13.79 12.48 32.71
CA GLN A 643 -13.53 13.88 33.02
C GLN A 643 -14.74 14.48 33.73
N SER A 644 -14.49 15.08 34.89
CA SER A 644 -15.49 15.72 35.74
C SER A 644 -15.55 17.25 35.58
N GLY A 645 -14.64 17.85 34.81
CA GLY A 645 -14.53 19.30 34.59
C GLY A 645 -13.36 19.66 33.67
N CYS A 646 -13.12 20.95 33.44
CA CYS A 646 -11.96 21.46 32.69
C CYS A 646 -10.63 21.10 33.35
#